data_AF-A0A2A4JZS4-F1
#
_entry.id   AF-A0A2A4JZS4-F1
#
_cell.length_a   1.000
_cell.length_b   1.000
_cell.length_c   1.000
_cell.angle_alpha   90.00
_cell.angle_beta   90.00
_cell.angle_gamma   90.00
#
_symmetry.space_group_name_H-M   'P 1'
#
loop_
_entity.id
_entity.type
_entity.pdbx_description
1 polymer ?
#
loop_
_entity_poly.entity_id
_entity_poly.type
_entity_poly.pdbx_seq_one_letter_code
_entity_poly.pdbx_strand_id
1 'polypeptide(L)'
;MKSFIEYSPSTDFPIENLPYGVFTSPSNSEKHIGVAIGDLILDLNVISHLFDGPLLKSKQNVFKEEKLNAFMGLTRPHWLEARATLQKLLDASNPTLQNDTELRQRAFVKQSDAQMHVPAEIGDYTDFFSSLHHATNCGIMFLGQDISAFKNWKHLPIGYHGRSSSIVISGTPITRPYGQTQPAEGSVPQFGPCNLMDFELEMAAFVGGPPTALGERVTAKDAEDRIFGLVLMNDWSARDIQKWEYVPLGPFTSKNLGTSISPWIVTIEALRPYMVDNFPQDPMPFPYLRHDDKFNFDIKLEADLQPENSPVSTTISRSNFSYMYWTVKQQLAQQTVTGCNLRPGDLLGSGTISGETPDSLGCMLELTWNGTRPLHLQSGEERKFLQDGDTVTLRGYCIDDKGSEKHIGVAIGEFVLDLNVISHLFDGPLLKSKQNVFKEEKLNAFMGLTRPHWLEARTTLQKLLDASNPTLQNDTELRQRAFVKQSDAQMHVPAEIGDYTDFYSSIHHATNVGIMFRGKDNALFANWKHLPVGYHGRSSSIVISGTPITRPYGQTLPVEGADPHFGPCRLMDFELEMAAFVGGPPTALGERVTAKDAEDRIFGLVLMNDWSARDIQKWEYVPLGPFTAKNLGTTISPWVVTIEALRPYVVDNFPQDPTPFPYLRHDDKFNFDIKLEVDLKSEKSPVSTTISRSNFSFMYWTVKQQLAQQTVTGCNLRPGDLLGSGTISGEVSDSFGSMLELSWKGTKPLRLLSGEERKFIQDGDTVTIRGFCVDENGVRIGFGKCEGKLLPAVPFDGLNFIDNCLV
;
A
#
# COMPACT_ATOMS: atom_id res chain seq x y z
N MET A 1 7.33 -5.29 -24.41
CA MET A 1 7.27 -5.16 -25.89
C MET A 1 7.18 -3.67 -26.20
N LYS A 2 7.29 -3.19 -27.45
CA LYS A 2 7.07 -1.75 -27.73
C LYS A 2 6.17 -1.57 -28.94
N SER A 3 5.07 -0.84 -28.77
CA SER A 3 4.15 -0.48 -29.85
C SER A 3 4.65 0.72 -30.65
N PHE A 4 4.25 0.84 -31.93
CA PHE A 4 4.37 2.12 -32.66
C PHE A 4 3.25 3.11 -32.32
N ILE A 5 2.19 2.67 -31.63
CA ILE A 5 1.22 3.55 -31.00
C ILE A 5 1.80 3.97 -29.65
N GLU A 6 2.01 5.26 -29.48
CA GLU A 6 2.50 5.83 -28.22
C GLU A 6 1.37 5.92 -27.19
N TYR A 7 1.68 5.63 -25.94
CA TYR A 7 0.75 5.72 -24.82
C TYR A 7 1.47 6.00 -23.50
N SER A 8 0.75 6.56 -22.53
CA SER A 8 1.27 6.82 -21.18
C SER A 8 1.67 5.51 -20.49
N PRO A 9 2.74 5.47 -19.67
CA PRO A 9 3.04 4.32 -18.81
C PRO A 9 1.90 3.93 -17.85
N SER A 10 1.04 4.88 -17.51
CA SER A 10 -0.13 4.68 -16.65
C SER A 10 -1.42 4.30 -17.40
N THR A 11 -1.34 3.97 -18.69
CA THR A 11 -2.52 3.57 -19.46
C THR A 11 -2.99 2.17 -19.06
N ASP A 12 -4.30 1.94 -19.06
CA ASP A 12 -4.88 0.60 -18.92
C ASP A 12 -4.64 -0.28 -20.16
N PHE A 13 -4.33 0.33 -21.32
CA PHE A 13 -4.29 -0.35 -22.61
C PHE A 13 -2.89 -0.37 -23.26
N PRO A 14 -1.84 -0.88 -22.59
CA PRO A 14 -0.55 -1.08 -23.23
C PRO A 14 -0.62 -2.27 -24.22
N ILE A 15 0.43 -2.47 -25.02
CA ILE A 15 0.54 -3.61 -25.95
C ILE A 15 0.55 -4.97 -25.22
N GLU A 16 0.86 -4.98 -23.93
CA GLU A 16 0.76 -6.14 -23.06
C GLU A 16 -0.70 -6.51 -22.72
N ASN A 17 -1.66 -5.58 -22.78
CA ASN A 17 -3.07 -5.87 -22.48
C ASN A 17 -3.82 -6.39 -23.71
N LEU A 18 -4.12 -5.50 -24.67
CA LEU A 18 -4.92 -5.78 -25.89
C LEU A 18 -6.28 -6.47 -25.61
N PRO A 19 -7.19 -5.83 -24.84
CA PRO A 19 -8.49 -6.39 -24.54
C PRO A 19 -9.45 -6.25 -25.72
N TYR A 20 -10.47 -7.11 -25.78
CA TYR A 20 -11.47 -7.13 -26.86
C TYR A 20 -12.77 -6.45 -26.42
N GLY A 21 -13.40 -5.71 -27.33
CA GLY A 21 -14.67 -5.03 -27.09
C GLY A 21 -15.48 -4.85 -28.36
N VAL A 22 -16.71 -4.34 -28.21
CA VAL A 22 -17.60 -4.01 -29.33
C VAL A 22 -17.90 -2.53 -29.30
N PHE A 23 -17.74 -1.84 -30.43
CA PHE A 23 -17.91 -0.40 -30.52
C PHE A 23 -18.63 0.03 -31.80
N THR A 24 -19.18 1.23 -31.78
CA THR A 24 -19.60 2.02 -32.96
C THR A 24 -18.86 3.34 -32.95
N SER A 25 -18.79 4.05 -34.07
CA SER A 25 -18.10 5.34 -34.17
C SER A 25 -18.77 6.30 -35.17
N PRO A 26 -18.46 7.61 -35.17
CA PRO A 26 -18.99 8.55 -36.14
C PRO A 26 -18.73 8.17 -37.60
N SER A 27 -17.64 7.45 -37.87
CA SER A 27 -17.30 6.96 -39.20
C SER A 27 -18.01 5.65 -39.56
N ASN A 28 -18.59 4.94 -38.58
CA ASN A 28 -19.30 3.68 -38.80
C ASN A 28 -20.37 3.39 -37.73
N SER A 29 -21.63 3.36 -38.16
CA SER A 29 -22.79 3.07 -37.31
C SER A 29 -23.02 1.58 -37.02
N GLU A 30 -22.35 0.68 -37.74
CA GLU A 30 -22.43 -0.77 -37.48
C GLU A 30 -21.51 -1.17 -36.32
N LYS A 31 -21.93 -2.15 -35.52
CA LYS A 31 -21.15 -2.64 -34.38
C LYS A 31 -19.97 -3.46 -34.88
N HIS A 32 -18.78 -3.06 -34.46
CA HIS A 32 -17.53 -3.70 -34.85
C HIS A 32 -16.80 -4.25 -33.63
N ILE A 33 -16.05 -5.34 -33.82
CA ILE A 33 -15.12 -5.86 -32.83
C ILE A 33 -13.83 -5.04 -32.89
N GLY A 34 -13.39 -4.54 -31.74
CA GLY A 34 -12.17 -3.75 -31.60
C GLY A 34 -11.23 -4.27 -30.50
N VAL A 35 -9.98 -3.82 -30.57
CA VAL A 35 -8.96 -4.03 -29.52
C VAL A 35 -8.42 -2.68 -29.05
N ALA A 36 -8.41 -2.45 -27.74
CA ALA A 36 -7.89 -1.20 -27.18
C ALA A 36 -6.35 -1.18 -27.18
N ILE A 37 -5.75 -0.03 -27.54
CA ILE A 37 -4.31 0.25 -27.47
C ILE A 37 -4.09 1.76 -27.27
N GLY A 38 -3.49 2.14 -26.15
CA GLY A 38 -3.40 3.55 -25.74
C GLY A 38 -4.78 4.20 -25.63
N ASP A 39 -4.97 5.32 -26.31
CA ASP A 39 -6.24 6.04 -26.44
C ASP A 39 -7.03 5.66 -27.71
N LEU A 40 -6.58 4.62 -28.43
CA LEU A 40 -7.17 4.16 -29.68
C LEU A 40 -7.85 2.79 -29.53
N ILE A 41 -8.70 2.49 -30.53
CA ILE A 41 -9.31 1.19 -30.79
C ILE A 41 -8.86 0.75 -32.18
N LEU A 42 -8.27 -0.43 -32.28
CA LEU A 42 -7.98 -1.11 -33.53
C LEU A 42 -9.20 -1.92 -33.98
N ASP A 43 -9.80 -1.55 -35.10
CA ASP A 43 -10.96 -2.20 -35.70
C ASP A 43 -10.58 -3.53 -36.38
N LEU A 44 -11.02 -4.65 -35.80
CA LEU A 44 -10.67 -5.98 -36.30
C LEU A 44 -11.41 -6.35 -37.59
N ASN A 45 -12.56 -5.75 -37.88
CA ASN A 45 -13.25 -5.97 -39.15
C ASN A 45 -12.36 -5.49 -40.31
N VAL A 46 -11.80 -4.29 -40.15
CA VAL A 46 -10.91 -3.62 -41.11
C VAL A 46 -9.64 -4.44 -41.40
N ILE A 47 -9.02 -4.99 -40.37
CA ILE A 47 -7.75 -5.74 -40.48
C ILE A 47 -7.91 -7.26 -40.48
N SER A 48 -9.14 -7.78 -40.52
CA SER A 48 -9.43 -9.24 -40.44
C SER A 48 -8.64 -10.10 -41.43
N HIS A 49 -8.34 -9.55 -42.61
CA HIS A 49 -7.54 -10.21 -43.65
C HIS A 49 -6.08 -10.46 -43.27
N LEU A 50 -5.53 -9.73 -42.29
CA LEU A 50 -4.16 -9.88 -41.78
C LEU A 50 -4.01 -11.03 -40.78
N PHE A 51 -5.11 -11.65 -40.33
CA PHE A 51 -5.08 -12.88 -39.54
C PHE A 51 -4.95 -14.07 -40.48
N ASP A 52 -3.77 -14.25 -41.05
CA ASP A 52 -3.45 -15.23 -42.10
C ASP A 52 -2.76 -16.50 -41.57
N GLY A 53 -2.69 -16.64 -40.25
CA GLY A 53 -2.17 -17.80 -39.54
C GLY A 53 -2.97 -19.09 -39.79
N PRO A 54 -2.40 -20.25 -39.46
CA PRO A 54 -2.98 -21.56 -39.80
C PRO A 54 -4.36 -21.79 -39.21
N LEU A 55 -4.69 -21.20 -38.05
CA LEU A 55 -5.98 -21.38 -37.39
C LEU A 55 -7.01 -20.34 -37.85
N LEU A 56 -6.62 -19.07 -38.00
CA LEU A 56 -7.56 -17.96 -38.24
C LEU A 56 -7.78 -17.64 -39.71
N LYS A 57 -6.89 -18.05 -40.64
CA LYS A 57 -7.04 -17.76 -42.08
C LYS A 57 -8.39 -18.17 -42.66
N SER A 58 -8.96 -19.29 -42.19
CA SER A 58 -10.27 -19.79 -42.62
C SER A 58 -11.45 -19.32 -41.76
N LYS A 59 -11.18 -18.49 -40.74
CA LYS A 59 -12.12 -18.04 -39.70
C LYS A 59 -12.15 -16.52 -39.53
N GLN A 60 -11.55 -15.76 -40.45
CA GLN A 60 -11.47 -14.29 -40.38
C GLN A 60 -12.84 -13.59 -40.28
N ASN A 61 -13.92 -14.26 -40.70
CA ASN A 61 -15.29 -13.74 -40.61
C ASN A 61 -15.74 -13.48 -39.16
N VAL A 62 -15.18 -14.17 -38.16
CA VAL A 62 -15.55 -13.95 -36.74
C VAL A 62 -15.25 -12.53 -36.26
N PHE A 63 -14.31 -11.82 -36.90
CA PHE A 63 -13.98 -10.43 -36.58
C PHE A 63 -14.90 -9.40 -37.24
N LYS A 64 -15.84 -9.86 -38.07
CA LYS A 64 -16.82 -9.02 -38.78
C LYS A 64 -18.22 -9.10 -38.17
N GLU A 65 -18.38 -9.87 -37.11
CA GLU A 65 -19.64 -10.03 -36.39
C GLU A 65 -19.88 -8.83 -35.46
N GLU A 66 -21.14 -8.56 -35.13
CA GLU A 66 -21.51 -7.48 -34.19
C GLU A 66 -21.23 -7.81 -32.72
N LYS A 67 -20.83 -9.06 -32.42
CA LYS A 67 -20.63 -9.61 -31.08
C LYS A 67 -19.46 -10.58 -31.06
N LEU A 68 -18.78 -10.68 -29.92
CA LEU A 68 -17.61 -11.56 -29.77
C LEU A 68 -17.92 -13.06 -29.73
N ASN A 69 -19.18 -13.49 -29.63
CA ASN A 69 -19.55 -14.90 -29.42
C ASN A 69 -18.92 -15.86 -30.44
N ALA A 70 -18.86 -15.50 -31.73
CA ALA A 70 -18.28 -16.35 -32.75
C ALA A 70 -16.77 -16.54 -32.56
N PHE A 71 -16.06 -15.49 -32.14
CA PHE A 71 -14.63 -15.55 -31.82
C PHE A 71 -14.37 -16.28 -30.50
N MET A 72 -15.17 -16.00 -29.47
CA MET A 72 -15.17 -16.74 -28.20
C MET A 72 -15.46 -18.22 -28.41
N GLY A 73 -16.29 -18.59 -29.39
CA GLY A 73 -16.65 -19.98 -29.69
C GLY A 73 -15.55 -20.78 -30.39
N LEU A 74 -14.47 -20.12 -30.83
CA LEU A 74 -13.25 -20.80 -31.26
C LEU A 74 -12.50 -21.36 -30.04
N THR A 75 -11.40 -22.08 -30.27
CA THR A 75 -10.60 -22.66 -29.18
C THR A 75 -9.51 -21.71 -28.69
N ARG A 76 -9.01 -21.92 -27.47
CA ARG A 76 -7.89 -21.14 -26.91
C ARG A 76 -6.67 -20.98 -27.84
N PRO A 77 -6.23 -22.00 -28.60
CA PRO A 77 -5.21 -21.81 -29.64
C PRO A 77 -5.52 -20.72 -30.69
N HIS A 78 -6.79 -20.54 -31.07
CA HIS A 78 -7.17 -19.46 -31.99
C HIS A 78 -7.04 -18.09 -31.32
N TRP A 79 -7.39 -17.96 -30.04
CA TRP A 79 -7.23 -16.70 -29.30
C TRP A 79 -5.75 -16.34 -29.13
N LEU A 80 -4.91 -17.34 -28.86
CA LEU A 80 -3.46 -17.17 -28.81
C LEU A 80 -2.88 -16.73 -30.16
N GLU A 81 -3.32 -17.33 -31.27
CA GLU A 81 -2.91 -16.91 -32.61
C GLU A 81 -3.35 -15.46 -32.91
N ALA A 82 -4.58 -15.08 -32.52
CA ALA A 82 -5.08 -13.72 -32.69
C ALA A 82 -4.22 -12.72 -31.90
N ARG A 83 -3.96 -13.02 -30.62
CA ARG A 83 -3.13 -12.19 -29.74
C ARG A 83 -1.71 -12.02 -30.28
N ALA A 84 -1.08 -13.11 -30.69
CA ALA A 84 0.27 -13.08 -31.28
C ALA A 84 0.29 -12.27 -32.58
N THR A 85 -0.75 -12.39 -33.41
CA THR A 85 -0.89 -11.60 -34.64
C THR A 85 -1.03 -10.11 -34.32
N LEU A 86 -1.88 -9.74 -33.35
CA LEU A 86 -2.07 -8.35 -32.93
C LEU A 86 -0.79 -7.73 -32.35
N GLN A 87 -0.11 -8.45 -31.45
CA GLN A 87 1.18 -8.02 -30.91
C GLN A 87 2.20 -7.80 -32.02
N LYS A 88 2.30 -8.76 -32.96
CA LYS A 88 3.17 -8.63 -34.12
C LYS A 88 2.79 -7.43 -34.99
N LEU A 89 1.51 -7.19 -35.25
CA LEU A 89 1.04 -6.09 -36.09
C LEU A 89 1.24 -4.72 -35.45
N LEU A 90 1.18 -4.62 -34.11
CA LEU A 90 1.33 -3.38 -33.34
C LEU A 90 2.78 -3.10 -32.91
N ASP A 91 3.68 -4.08 -32.98
CA ASP A 91 5.08 -3.92 -32.60
C ASP A 91 5.78 -2.84 -33.45
N ALA A 92 6.58 -2.00 -32.80
CA ALA A 92 7.27 -0.86 -33.41
C ALA A 92 8.26 -1.24 -34.52
N SER A 93 8.67 -2.51 -34.58
CA SER A 93 9.56 -3.04 -35.62
C SER A 93 8.81 -3.60 -36.84
N ASN A 94 7.48 -3.72 -36.79
CA ASN A 94 6.70 -4.31 -37.87
C ASN A 94 6.09 -3.24 -38.80
N PRO A 95 6.53 -3.17 -40.07
CA PRO A 95 6.06 -2.15 -40.99
C PRO A 95 4.63 -2.39 -41.52
N THR A 96 4.05 -3.59 -41.35
CA THR A 96 2.84 -4.03 -42.05
C THR A 96 1.65 -3.09 -41.82
N LEU A 97 1.35 -2.77 -40.55
CA LEU A 97 0.30 -1.81 -40.21
C LEU A 97 0.86 -0.40 -39.96
N GLN A 98 2.13 -0.30 -39.54
CA GLN A 98 2.79 0.97 -39.23
C GLN A 98 2.95 1.87 -40.46
N ASN A 99 3.36 1.31 -41.61
CA ASN A 99 3.71 2.06 -42.82
C ASN A 99 2.58 2.14 -43.86
N ASP A 100 1.51 1.36 -43.68
CA ASP A 100 0.31 1.45 -44.51
C ASP A 100 -0.61 2.57 -43.99
N THR A 101 -0.35 3.80 -44.42
CA THR A 101 -1.06 4.98 -43.95
C THR A 101 -2.57 4.92 -44.22
N GLU A 102 -2.97 4.39 -45.38
CA GLU A 102 -4.39 4.28 -45.75
C GLU A 102 -5.11 3.25 -44.87
N LEU A 103 -4.50 2.08 -44.66
CA LEU A 103 -5.04 1.06 -43.77
C LEU A 103 -5.09 1.56 -42.33
N ARG A 104 -4.03 2.21 -41.85
CA ARG A 104 -3.96 2.75 -40.49
C ARG A 104 -5.03 3.80 -40.24
N GLN A 105 -5.25 4.72 -41.18
CA GLN A 105 -6.25 5.77 -41.05
C GLN A 105 -7.67 5.20 -40.89
N ARG A 106 -7.99 4.10 -41.58
CA ARG A 106 -9.31 3.45 -41.48
C ARG A 106 -9.41 2.41 -40.36
N ALA A 107 -8.29 1.89 -39.85
CA ALA A 107 -8.26 0.83 -38.85
C ALA A 107 -8.28 1.33 -37.40
N PHE A 108 -7.92 2.59 -37.15
CA PHE A 108 -7.88 3.14 -35.80
C PHE A 108 -8.98 4.18 -35.58
N VAL A 109 -9.66 4.06 -34.44
CA VAL A 109 -10.66 5.01 -33.95
C VAL A 109 -10.23 5.49 -32.56
N LYS A 110 -10.38 6.78 -32.25
CA LYS A 110 -10.13 7.26 -30.89
C LYS A 110 -11.19 6.74 -29.95
N GLN A 111 -10.80 6.29 -28.76
CA GLN A 111 -11.74 5.83 -27.74
C GLN A 111 -12.75 6.93 -27.36
N SER A 112 -12.33 8.21 -27.36
CA SER A 112 -13.21 9.36 -27.11
C SER A 112 -14.33 9.52 -28.13
N ASP A 113 -14.15 8.99 -29.33
CA ASP A 113 -15.09 9.11 -30.43
C ASP A 113 -15.96 7.84 -30.53
N ALA A 114 -15.65 6.78 -29.78
CA ALA A 114 -16.34 5.50 -29.86
C ALA A 114 -17.44 5.38 -28.80
N GLN A 115 -18.53 4.71 -29.17
CA GLN A 115 -19.54 4.25 -28.22
C GLN A 115 -19.38 2.74 -28.01
N MET A 116 -19.13 2.34 -26.77
CA MET A 116 -18.97 0.93 -26.39
C MET A 116 -20.32 0.24 -26.19
N HIS A 117 -20.38 -1.06 -26.48
CA HIS A 117 -21.57 -1.90 -26.34
C HIS A 117 -21.26 -3.14 -25.49
N VAL A 118 -22.31 -3.82 -25.00
CA VAL A 118 -22.15 -5.14 -24.35
C VAL A 118 -21.42 -6.08 -25.32
N PRO A 119 -20.27 -6.66 -24.93
CA PRO A 119 -19.31 -7.24 -25.87
C PRO A 119 -19.73 -8.60 -26.45
N ALA A 120 -20.68 -9.28 -25.82
CA ALA A 120 -21.26 -10.54 -26.28
C ALA A 120 -22.79 -10.51 -26.18
N GLU A 121 -23.43 -11.47 -26.83
CA GLU A 121 -24.78 -11.91 -26.51
C GLU A 121 -24.67 -12.88 -25.32
N ILE A 122 -25.17 -12.49 -24.15
CA ILE A 122 -25.04 -13.29 -22.93
C ILE A 122 -26.23 -14.24 -22.85
N GLY A 123 -25.96 -15.53 -23.09
CA GLY A 123 -26.98 -16.57 -23.01
C GLY A 123 -27.47 -16.73 -21.57
N ASP A 124 -26.61 -17.25 -20.72
CA ASP A 124 -26.85 -17.37 -19.28
C ASP A 124 -25.83 -16.54 -18.48
N TYR A 125 -26.33 -15.96 -17.39
CA TYR A 125 -25.53 -15.33 -16.34
C TYR A 125 -25.70 -16.14 -15.05
N THR A 126 -24.59 -16.55 -14.47
CA THR A 126 -24.56 -17.17 -13.14
C THR A 126 -23.70 -16.32 -12.24
N ASP A 127 -24.20 -16.04 -11.05
CA ASP A 127 -23.45 -15.30 -10.03
C ASP A 127 -23.07 -16.24 -8.89
N PHE A 128 -21.80 -16.19 -8.49
CA PHE A 128 -21.26 -17.04 -7.43
C PHE A 128 -21.20 -16.28 -6.10
N PHE A 129 -20.74 -16.94 -5.05
CA PHE A 129 -20.57 -16.32 -3.73
C PHE A 129 -19.23 -16.72 -3.14
N SER A 130 -18.15 -16.40 -3.86
CA SER A 130 -16.86 -17.11 -3.70
C SER A 130 -15.82 -16.37 -2.84
N SER A 131 -16.10 -15.19 -2.30
CA SER A 131 -15.23 -14.51 -1.34
C SER A 131 -15.53 -14.98 0.10
N LEU A 132 -14.50 -15.49 0.79
CA LEU A 132 -14.64 -15.97 2.17
C LEU A 132 -14.97 -14.83 3.13
N HIS A 133 -14.31 -13.69 2.98
CA HIS A 133 -14.53 -12.52 3.84
C HIS A 133 -15.96 -11.99 3.67
N HIS A 134 -16.42 -11.84 2.42
CA HIS A 134 -17.78 -11.40 2.15
C HIS A 134 -18.82 -12.35 2.76
N ALA A 135 -18.68 -13.65 2.52
CA ALA A 135 -19.57 -14.66 3.05
C ALA A 135 -19.60 -14.67 4.59
N THR A 136 -18.45 -14.49 5.23
CA THR A 136 -18.32 -14.39 6.69
C THR A 136 -19.02 -13.15 7.23
N ASN A 137 -18.80 -11.98 6.62
CA ASN A 137 -19.45 -10.73 7.02
C ASN A 137 -20.97 -10.82 6.91
N CYS A 138 -21.50 -11.35 5.80
CA CYS A 138 -22.94 -11.58 5.65
C CYS A 138 -23.47 -12.57 6.70
N GLY A 139 -22.76 -13.67 6.96
CA GLY A 139 -23.14 -14.63 8.01
C GLY A 139 -23.25 -13.96 9.38
N ILE A 140 -22.26 -13.16 9.77
CA ILE A 140 -22.26 -12.45 11.04
C ILE A 140 -23.42 -11.46 11.11
N MET A 141 -23.64 -10.66 10.06
CA MET A 141 -24.70 -9.64 10.05
C MET A 141 -26.11 -10.22 10.05
N PHE A 142 -26.36 -11.30 9.32
CA PHE A 142 -27.71 -11.86 9.16
C PHE A 142 -28.05 -12.95 10.16
N LEU A 143 -27.06 -13.73 10.61
CA LEU A 143 -27.27 -14.89 11.49
C LEU A 143 -26.54 -14.81 12.83
N GLY A 144 -25.70 -13.81 13.04
CA GLY A 144 -24.87 -13.70 14.25
C GLY A 144 -23.80 -14.80 14.35
N GLN A 145 -23.49 -15.48 13.25
CA GLN A 145 -22.54 -16.60 13.19
C GLN A 145 -21.68 -16.51 11.94
N ASP A 146 -20.44 -16.97 12.04
CA ASP A 146 -19.49 -17.09 10.94
C ASP A 146 -19.99 -18.06 9.84
N ILE A 147 -19.53 -17.88 8.59
CA ILE A 147 -19.89 -18.73 7.45
C ILE A 147 -19.60 -20.22 7.66
N SER A 148 -18.66 -20.56 8.54
CA SER A 148 -18.38 -21.93 9.00
C SER A 148 -19.60 -22.67 9.57
N ALA A 149 -20.63 -21.95 10.00
CA ALA A 149 -21.93 -22.53 10.35
C ALA A 149 -22.64 -23.18 9.14
N PHE A 150 -22.35 -22.73 7.93
CA PHE A 150 -22.88 -23.28 6.67
C PHE A 150 -21.93 -24.32 6.07
N LYS A 151 -22.24 -25.59 6.34
CA LYS A 151 -21.40 -26.73 5.95
C LYS A 151 -21.13 -26.87 4.45
N ASN A 152 -21.88 -26.22 3.57
CA ASN A 152 -21.72 -26.36 2.11
C ASN A 152 -20.70 -25.38 1.52
N TRP A 153 -20.57 -24.17 2.08
CA TRP A 153 -19.84 -23.07 1.43
C TRP A 153 -18.36 -23.39 1.16
N LYS A 154 -17.68 -24.05 2.11
CA LYS A 154 -16.29 -24.50 1.94
C LYS A 154 -16.13 -25.79 1.13
N HIS A 155 -17.22 -26.44 0.73
CA HIS A 155 -17.18 -27.71 -0.01
C HIS A 155 -17.53 -27.58 -1.50
N LEU A 156 -18.27 -26.54 -1.88
CA LEU A 156 -18.57 -26.22 -3.27
C LEU A 156 -18.75 -24.70 -3.44
N PRO A 157 -18.36 -24.13 -4.59
CA PRO A 157 -18.64 -22.73 -4.88
C PRO A 157 -20.14 -22.57 -5.13
N ILE A 158 -20.87 -22.09 -4.13
CA ILE A 158 -22.30 -21.85 -4.27
C ILE A 158 -22.52 -20.70 -5.26
N GLY A 159 -23.60 -20.77 -6.01
CA GLY A 159 -24.01 -19.76 -6.98
C GLY A 159 -25.47 -19.93 -7.36
N TYR A 160 -26.01 -18.93 -8.05
CA TYR A 160 -27.39 -18.89 -8.50
C TYR A 160 -27.47 -18.30 -9.91
N HIS A 161 -28.57 -18.58 -10.62
CA HIS A 161 -28.80 -18.00 -11.93
C HIS A 161 -29.17 -16.52 -11.78
N GLY A 162 -28.36 -15.64 -12.36
CA GLY A 162 -28.67 -14.22 -12.48
C GLY A 162 -29.58 -13.94 -13.67
N ARG A 163 -29.74 -12.66 -14.02
CA ARG A 163 -30.61 -12.24 -15.11
C ARG A 163 -29.83 -11.65 -16.28
N SER A 164 -29.67 -12.42 -17.37
CA SER A 164 -28.92 -11.97 -18.56
C SER A 164 -29.51 -10.70 -19.20
N SER A 165 -30.83 -10.55 -19.23
CA SER A 165 -31.50 -9.43 -19.93
C SER A 165 -31.26 -8.07 -19.30
N SER A 166 -30.84 -8.01 -18.03
CA SER A 166 -30.57 -6.78 -17.29
C SER A 166 -29.07 -6.49 -17.16
N ILE A 167 -28.22 -7.21 -17.89
CA ILE A 167 -26.80 -6.89 -18.00
C ILE A 167 -26.63 -5.71 -18.95
N VAL A 168 -26.03 -4.65 -18.44
CA VAL A 168 -25.84 -3.39 -19.16
C VAL A 168 -24.36 -3.00 -19.19
N ILE A 169 -23.98 -2.19 -20.18
CA ILE A 169 -22.61 -1.70 -20.29
C ILE A 169 -22.37 -0.54 -19.32
N SER A 170 -21.13 -0.39 -18.85
CA SER A 170 -20.66 0.76 -18.06
C SER A 170 -21.17 2.10 -18.62
N GLY A 171 -21.61 3.00 -17.73
CA GLY A 171 -22.20 4.29 -18.08
C GLY A 171 -23.73 4.27 -18.27
N THR A 172 -24.37 3.10 -18.25
CA THR A 172 -25.84 2.99 -18.26
C THR A 172 -26.40 3.38 -16.88
N PRO A 173 -27.33 4.37 -16.78
CA PRO A 173 -27.97 4.71 -15.51
C PRO A 173 -28.80 3.55 -14.95
N ILE A 174 -28.71 3.31 -13.64
CA ILE A 174 -29.52 2.30 -12.93
C ILE A 174 -30.64 3.00 -12.16
N THR A 175 -31.87 2.55 -12.40
CA THR A 175 -33.04 3.09 -11.71
C THR A 175 -33.26 2.36 -10.39
N ARG A 176 -33.41 3.09 -9.28
CA ARG A 176 -33.78 2.53 -7.98
C ARG A 176 -35.08 1.71 -8.12
N PRO A 177 -35.08 0.42 -7.74
CA PRO A 177 -36.25 -0.41 -7.93
C PRO A 177 -37.34 -0.10 -6.90
N TYR A 178 -38.58 -0.30 -7.32
CA TYR A 178 -39.71 -0.48 -6.41
C TYR A 178 -39.88 -1.97 -6.13
N GLY A 179 -40.25 -2.32 -4.91
CA GLY A 179 -40.49 -3.71 -4.55
C GLY A 179 -41.18 -3.87 -3.20
N GLN A 180 -41.41 -5.12 -2.83
CA GLN A 180 -41.93 -5.46 -1.52
C GLN A 180 -40.80 -5.52 -0.50
N THR A 181 -41.00 -4.91 0.67
CA THR A 181 -40.05 -4.92 1.78
C THR A 181 -40.77 -5.27 3.08
N GLN A 182 -40.04 -5.82 4.05
CA GLN A 182 -40.52 -6.02 5.41
C GLN A 182 -39.61 -5.25 6.38
N PRO A 183 -39.97 -4.01 6.75
CA PRO A 183 -39.10 -3.12 7.53
C PRO A 183 -38.71 -3.67 8.91
N ALA A 184 -39.61 -4.43 9.55
CA ALA A 184 -39.35 -5.09 10.82
C ALA A 184 -39.85 -6.53 10.78
N GLU A 185 -39.15 -7.44 11.45
CA GLU A 185 -39.55 -8.85 11.49
C GLU A 185 -40.99 -9.00 12.01
N GLY A 186 -41.82 -9.70 11.24
CA GLY A 186 -43.25 -9.87 11.55
C GLY A 186 -44.16 -8.70 11.19
N SER A 187 -43.64 -7.59 10.64
CA SER A 187 -44.48 -6.49 10.14
C SER A 187 -45.20 -6.86 8.85
N VAL A 188 -46.32 -6.18 8.55
CA VAL A 188 -46.99 -6.27 7.25
C VAL A 188 -46.03 -5.78 6.15
N PRO A 189 -45.82 -6.54 5.06
CA PRO A 189 -44.99 -6.10 3.94
C PRO A 189 -45.50 -4.79 3.33
N GLN A 190 -44.58 -3.95 2.88
CA GLN A 190 -44.87 -2.67 2.24
C GLN A 190 -44.39 -2.70 0.79
N PHE A 191 -45.03 -1.94 -0.09
CA PHE A 191 -44.60 -1.74 -1.47
C PHE A 191 -44.14 -0.30 -1.66
N GLY A 192 -42.91 -0.11 -2.15
CA GLY A 192 -42.32 1.23 -2.31
C GLY A 192 -40.91 1.16 -2.88
N PRO A 193 -40.20 2.32 -2.95
CA PRO A 193 -38.83 2.35 -3.40
C PRO A 193 -37.90 1.61 -2.42
N CYS A 194 -36.86 0.97 -2.95
CA CYS A 194 -35.77 0.38 -2.17
C CYS A 194 -35.08 1.45 -1.30
N ASN A 195 -34.86 1.15 -0.03
CA ASN A 195 -34.17 2.03 0.93
C ASN A 195 -32.71 1.62 1.16
N LEU A 196 -32.37 0.36 0.87
CA LEU A 196 -31.05 -0.21 1.10
C LEU A 196 -30.40 -0.59 -0.25
N MET A 197 -30.25 0.41 -1.12
CA MET A 197 -29.63 0.24 -2.45
C MET A 197 -28.12 0.13 -2.32
N ASP A 198 -27.53 -0.83 -3.00
CA ASP A 198 -26.15 -1.22 -2.83
C ASP A 198 -25.47 -1.54 -4.17
N PHE A 199 -24.14 -1.47 -4.18
CA PHE A 199 -23.29 -2.00 -5.24
C PHE A 199 -22.63 -3.30 -4.76
N GLU A 200 -22.15 -4.10 -5.69
CA GLU A 200 -21.30 -5.26 -5.38
C GLU A 200 -20.08 -5.23 -6.28
N LEU A 201 -18.89 -5.03 -5.68
CA LEU A 201 -17.62 -5.08 -6.40
C LEU A 201 -17.35 -6.52 -6.83
N GLU A 202 -17.39 -6.77 -8.13
CA GLU A 202 -17.17 -8.09 -8.70
C GLU A 202 -16.25 -8.07 -9.93
N MET A 203 -15.78 -9.26 -10.29
CA MET A 203 -15.30 -9.54 -11.63
C MET A 203 -16.13 -10.68 -12.22
N ALA A 204 -16.23 -10.70 -13.55
CA ALA A 204 -16.97 -11.76 -14.23
C ALA A 204 -16.17 -12.35 -15.39
N ALA A 205 -16.29 -13.66 -15.57
CA ALA A 205 -15.60 -14.42 -16.60
C ALA A 205 -16.54 -14.73 -17.77
N PHE A 206 -16.08 -14.44 -18.99
CA PHE A 206 -16.76 -14.88 -20.20
C PHE A 206 -16.35 -16.30 -20.59
N VAL A 207 -17.35 -17.14 -20.84
CA VAL A 207 -17.15 -18.50 -21.37
C VAL A 207 -16.73 -18.45 -22.83
N GLY A 208 -15.69 -19.22 -23.16
CA GLY A 208 -15.26 -19.48 -24.52
C GLY A 208 -15.18 -20.98 -24.84
N GLY A 209 -14.69 -21.29 -26.04
CA GLY A 209 -14.61 -22.63 -26.58
C GLY A 209 -15.91 -23.06 -27.25
N PRO A 210 -15.90 -24.15 -28.03
CA PRO A 210 -17.13 -24.68 -28.63
C PRO A 210 -18.19 -25.01 -27.55
N PRO A 211 -19.49 -24.81 -27.81
CA PRO A 211 -20.54 -25.16 -26.86
C PRO A 211 -20.41 -26.61 -26.37
N THR A 212 -20.62 -26.85 -25.06
CA THR A 212 -20.67 -28.22 -24.54
C THR A 212 -22.06 -28.83 -24.77
N ALA A 213 -22.12 -30.15 -24.87
CA ALA A 213 -23.42 -30.84 -24.92
C ALA A 213 -24.06 -30.90 -23.53
N LEU A 214 -25.40 -30.92 -23.47
CA LEU A 214 -26.10 -31.20 -22.21
C LEU A 214 -25.69 -32.60 -21.70
N GLY A 215 -25.29 -32.67 -20.43
CA GLY A 215 -24.73 -33.87 -19.80
C GLY A 215 -23.19 -33.94 -19.83
N GLU A 216 -22.53 -33.13 -20.67
CA GLU A 216 -21.07 -32.99 -20.68
C GLU A 216 -20.60 -32.18 -19.47
N ARG A 217 -19.45 -32.54 -18.91
CA ARG A 217 -18.89 -31.94 -17.70
C ARG A 217 -17.50 -31.42 -17.97
N VAL A 218 -17.14 -30.32 -17.33
CA VAL A 218 -15.79 -29.75 -17.36
C VAL A 218 -15.22 -29.86 -15.95
N THR A 219 -14.03 -30.43 -15.80
CA THR A 219 -13.37 -30.49 -14.49
C THR A 219 -12.64 -29.16 -14.23
N ALA A 220 -12.33 -28.85 -12.97
CA ALA A 220 -11.57 -27.63 -12.67
C ALA A 220 -10.21 -27.63 -13.38
N LYS A 221 -9.56 -28.79 -13.51
CA LYS A 221 -8.30 -28.94 -14.25
C LYS A 221 -8.43 -28.50 -15.72
N ASP A 222 -9.53 -28.84 -16.38
CA ASP A 222 -9.75 -28.61 -17.82
C ASP A 222 -10.50 -27.30 -18.12
N ALA A 223 -10.92 -26.56 -17.09
CA ALA A 223 -11.78 -25.39 -17.21
C ALA A 223 -11.11 -24.18 -17.88
N GLU A 224 -9.79 -24.08 -17.85
CA GLU A 224 -9.06 -22.93 -18.39
C GLU A 224 -9.31 -22.70 -19.89
N ASP A 225 -9.41 -23.77 -20.68
CA ASP A 225 -9.70 -23.69 -22.11
C ASP A 225 -11.12 -23.19 -22.43
N ARG A 226 -11.94 -22.98 -21.39
CA ARG A 226 -13.31 -22.47 -21.45
C ARG A 226 -13.44 -21.04 -20.91
N ILE A 227 -12.35 -20.40 -20.49
CA ILE A 227 -12.38 -19.05 -19.92
C ILE A 227 -11.69 -18.10 -20.90
N PHE A 228 -12.46 -17.26 -21.59
CA PHE A 228 -11.92 -16.34 -22.60
C PHE A 228 -11.19 -15.16 -21.95
N GLY A 229 -11.82 -14.54 -20.96
CA GLY A 229 -11.28 -13.37 -20.28
C GLY A 229 -12.23 -12.85 -19.20
N LEU A 230 -11.79 -11.78 -18.52
CA LEU A 230 -12.48 -11.18 -17.40
C LEU A 230 -12.93 -9.74 -17.72
N VAL A 231 -14.00 -9.32 -17.05
CA VAL A 231 -14.49 -7.93 -16.97
C VAL A 231 -14.73 -7.55 -15.50
N LEU A 232 -14.78 -6.25 -15.23
CA LEU A 232 -15.36 -5.76 -13.97
C LEU A 232 -16.87 -5.92 -14.03
N MET A 233 -17.50 -6.20 -12.89
CA MET A 233 -18.94 -6.32 -12.77
C MET A 233 -19.42 -5.60 -11.50
N ASN A 234 -20.56 -4.92 -11.61
CA ASN A 234 -21.31 -4.39 -10.49
C ASN A 234 -22.69 -5.05 -10.45
N ASP A 235 -22.91 -5.95 -9.49
CA ASP A 235 -24.20 -6.61 -9.28
C ASP A 235 -25.09 -5.79 -8.32
N TRP A 236 -25.73 -4.77 -8.88
CA TRP A 236 -26.54 -3.83 -8.11
C TRP A 236 -27.63 -4.55 -7.31
N SER A 237 -27.78 -4.12 -6.06
CA SER A 237 -28.52 -4.91 -5.07
C SER A 237 -29.48 -4.06 -4.24
N ALA A 238 -30.75 -4.46 -4.20
CA ALA A 238 -31.75 -3.88 -3.30
C ALA A 238 -31.91 -4.74 -2.05
N ARG A 239 -31.13 -4.47 -0.99
CA ARG A 239 -30.96 -5.37 0.17
C ARG A 239 -32.24 -5.60 0.98
N ASP A 240 -33.09 -4.60 1.09
CA ASP A 240 -34.37 -4.68 1.80
C ASP A 240 -35.41 -5.53 1.05
N ILE A 241 -35.44 -5.43 -0.28
CA ILE A 241 -36.23 -6.32 -1.14
C ILE A 241 -35.66 -7.74 -1.05
N GLN A 242 -34.33 -7.89 -1.17
CA GLN A 242 -33.64 -9.18 -1.12
C GLN A 242 -33.98 -9.93 0.16
N LYS A 243 -33.85 -9.26 1.32
CA LYS A 243 -34.11 -9.84 2.63
C LYS A 243 -35.53 -10.40 2.76
N TRP A 244 -36.51 -9.77 2.11
CA TRP A 244 -37.90 -10.22 2.13
C TRP A 244 -38.15 -11.41 1.19
N GLU A 245 -37.57 -11.40 -0.01
CA GLU A 245 -37.93 -12.38 -1.05
C GLU A 245 -37.08 -13.66 -1.07
N TYR A 246 -35.84 -13.62 -0.54
CA TYR A 246 -34.85 -14.65 -0.90
C TYR A 246 -35.11 -16.03 -0.28
N VAL A 247 -35.90 -16.13 0.78
CA VAL A 247 -36.17 -17.43 1.42
C VAL A 247 -37.44 -18.04 0.82
N PRO A 248 -37.38 -19.29 0.29
CA PRO A 248 -36.24 -20.20 0.26
C PRO A 248 -35.46 -20.25 -1.07
N LEU A 249 -35.85 -19.46 -2.08
CA LEU A 249 -35.45 -19.71 -3.48
C LEU A 249 -34.20 -18.96 -3.95
N GLY A 250 -33.64 -18.08 -3.12
CA GLY A 250 -32.50 -17.21 -3.45
C GLY A 250 -32.92 -15.83 -3.97
N PRO A 251 -31.93 -14.95 -4.24
CA PRO A 251 -32.17 -13.59 -4.72
C PRO A 251 -32.90 -13.57 -6.08
N PHE A 252 -33.78 -12.60 -6.30
CA PHE A 252 -34.55 -12.51 -7.55
C PHE A 252 -34.76 -11.07 -8.02
N THR A 253 -35.84 -10.40 -7.62
CA THR A 253 -36.12 -9.02 -8.05
C THR A 253 -35.15 -7.99 -7.46
N SER A 254 -34.50 -8.35 -6.36
CA SER A 254 -33.47 -7.53 -5.73
C SER A 254 -32.16 -7.44 -6.51
N LYS A 255 -31.97 -8.29 -7.54
CA LYS A 255 -30.76 -8.38 -8.36
C LYS A 255 -31.05 -8.16 -9.84
N ASN A 256 -32.22 -8.57 -10.33
CA ASN A 256 -32.59 -8.42 -11.75
C ASN A 256 -32.91 -6.98 -12.19
N LEU A 257 -32.75 -5.99 -11.30
CA LEU A 257 -32.91 -4.56 -11.57
C LEU A 257 -31.84 -4.02 -12.52
N GLY A 258 -30.65 -4.62 -12.54
CA GLY A 258 -29.52 -4.21 -13.37
C GLY A 258 -28.20 -4.77 -12.88
N THR A 259 -27.36 -5.24 -13.79
CA THR A 259 -25.98 -5.65 -13.52
C THR A 259 -25.08 -4.95 -14.53
N SER A 260 -24.10 -4.16 -14.09
CA SER A 260 -23.23 -3.42 -15.01
C SER A 260 -21.92 -4.17 -15.25
N ILE A 261 -21.40 -4.17 -16.47
CA ILE A 261 -20.06 -4.71 -16.78
C ILE A 261 -19.17 -3.70 -17.51
N SER A 262 -17.86 -3.81 -17.32
CA SER A 262 -16.89 -3.06 -18.13
C SER A 262 -16.90 -3.53 -19.60
N PRO A 263 -16.60 -2.65 -20.57
CA PRO A 263 -16.76 -2.97 -21.99
C PRO A 263 -15.61 -3.77 -22.60
N TRP A 264 -14.46 -3.81 -21.93
CA TRP A 264 -13.23 -4.41 -22.43
C TRP A 264 -12.98 -5.73 -21.72
N ILE A 265 -13.00 -6.84 -22.48
CA ILE A 265 -12.70 -8.17 -21.99
C ILE A 265 -11.19 -8.38 -22.02
N VAL A 266 -10.58 -8.42 -20.85
CA VAL A 266 -9.15 -8.70 -20.68
C VAL A 266 -8.94 -10.21 -20.72
N THR A 267 -8.19 -10.69 -21.71
CA THR A 267 -7.97 -12.14 -21.88
C THR A 267 -7.17 -12.75 -20.73
N ILE A 268 -7.40 -14.03 -20.42
CA ILE A 268 -6.59 -14.77 -19.43
C ILE A 268 -5.09 -14.72 -19.77
N GLU A 269 -4.75 -14.70 -21.05
CA GLU A 269 -3.37 -14.60 -21.54
C GLU A 269 -2.69 -13.26 -21.19
N ALA A 270 -3.45 -12.18 -21.14
CA ALA A 270 -2.96 -10.87 -20.69
C ALA A 270 -2.75 -10.83 -19.17
N LEU A 271 -3.52 -11.62 -18.42
CA LEU A 271 -3.47 -11.68 -16.96
C LEU A 271 -2.42 -12.66 -16.41
N ARG A 272 -1.88 -13.57 -17.26
CA ARG A 272 -0.89 -14.58 -16.84
C ARG A 272 0.30 -14.04 -16.03
N PRO A 273 0.93 -12.90 -16.38
CA PRO A 273 2.06 -12.39 -15.62
C PRO A 273 1.74 -12.13 -14.14
N TYR A 274 0.47 -11.85 -13.85
CA TYR A 274 -0.08 -11.47 -12.55
C TYR A 274 -0.78 -12.65 -11.83
N MET A 275 -0.58 -13.89 -12.30
CA MET A 275 -1.07 -15.07 -11.59
C MET A 275 -0.36 -15.22 -10.25
N VAL A 276 -1.15 -15.41 -9.19
CA VAL A 276 -0.70 -15.66 -7.81
C VAL A 276 -1.17 -17.02 -7.32
N ASP A 277 -0.69 -17.45 -6.15
CA ASP A 277 -1.13 -18.70 -5.56
C ASP A 277 -2.64 -18.67 -5.28
N ASN A 278 -3.28 -19.82 -5.48
CA ASN A 278 -4.70 -19.98 -5.16
C ASN A 278 -4.90 -19.81 -3.65
N PHE A 279 -6.05 -19.29 -3.24
CA PHE A 279 -6.38 -19.15 -1.82
C PHE A 279 -6.29 -20.52 -1.12
N PRO A 280 -5.61 -20.64 0.04
CA PRO A 280 -5.53 -21.92 0.74
C PRO A 280 -6.91 -22.46 1.14
N GLN A 281 -7.24 -23.67 0.70
CA GLN A 281 -8.55 -24.28 0.94
C GLN A 281 -8.48 -25.36 2.02
N ASP A 282 -9.25 -25.15 3.10
CA ASP A 282 -9.45 -26.11 4.18
C ASP A 282 -10.93 -26.18 4.55
N PRO A 283 -11.62 -27.33 4.34
CA PRO A 283 -11.07 -28.63 3.91
C PRO A 283 -10.66 -28.69 2.43
N MET A 284 -9.81 -29.67 2.12
CA MET A 284 -9.44 -30.00 0.74
C MET A 284 -10.71 -30.28 -0.11
N PRO A 285 -10.92 -29.60 -1.25
CA PRO A 285 -12.11 -29.79 -2.08
C PRO A 285 -12.27 -31.22 -2.62
N PHE A 286 -13.46 -31.54 -3.14
CA PHE A 286 -13.67 -32.81 -3.86
C PHE A 286 -12.84 -32.89 -5.15
N PRO A 287 -12.48 -34.10 -5.64
CA PRO A 287 -11.56 -34.26 -6.77
C PRO A 287 -11.90 -33.47 -8.04
N TYR A 288 -13.18 -33.27 -8.38
CA TYR A 288 -13.56 -32.52 -9.60
C TYR A 288 -13.29 -31.00 -9.52
N LEU A 289 -13.14 -30.46 -8.30
CA LEU A 289 -12.79 -29.06 -8.03
C LEU A 289 -11.29 -28.85 -7.81
N ARG A 290 -10.47 -29.91 -7.84
CA ARG A 290 -9.03 -29.78 -7.61
C ARG A 290 -8.31 -29.39 -8.90
N HIS A 291 -7.37 -28.46 -8.78
CA HIS A 291 -6.37 -28.14 -9.79
C HIS A 291 -5.09 -27.66 -9.09
N ASP A 292 -3.93 -28.04 -9.61
CA ASP A 292 -2.64 -27.79 -8.96
C ASP A 292 -1.96 -26.50 -9.47
N ASP A 293 -2.42 -25.98 -10.60
CA ASP A 293 -1.90 -24.76 -11.22
C ASP A 293 -2.46 -23.49 -10.56
N LYS A 294 -1.64 -22.43 -10.56
CA LYS A 294 -2.05 -21.10 -10.15
C LYS A 294 -3.11 -20.56 -11.10
N PHE A 295 -4.28 -20.22 -10.57
CA PHE A 295 -5.37 -19.62 -11.33
C PHE A 295 -6.15 -18.63 -10.47
N ASN A 296 -5.40 -17.83 -9.73
CA ASN A 296 -5.85 -16.65 -9.03
C ASN A 296 -4.98 -15.48 -9.51
N PHE A 297 -5.46 -14.25 -9.40
CA PHE A 297 -4.81 -13.11 -10.05
C PHE A 297 -4.67 -11.93 -9.09
N ASP A 298 -3.50 -11.30 -9.11
CA ASP A 298 -3.27 -10.01 -8.44
C ASP A 298 -3.84 -8.88 -9.30
N ILE A 299 -5.13 -8.63 -9.13
CA ILE A 299 -5.86 -7.55 -9.80
C ILE A 299 -6.29 -6.61 -8.68
N LYS A 300 -5.65 -5.44 -8.60
CA LYS A 300 -6.04 -4.39 -7.65
C LYS A 300 -7.41 -3.88 -8.08
N LEU A 301 -8.33 -3.78 -7.13
CA LEU A 301 -9.71 -3.37 -7.38
C LEU A 301 -10.07 -2.17 -6.51
N GLU A 302 -10.75 -1.20 -7.09
CA GLU A 302 -11.19 0.01 -6.38
C GLU A 302 -12.65 0.30 -6.68
N ALA A 303 -13.38 0.77 -5.67
CA ALA A 303 -14.72 1.32 -5.83
C ALA A 303 -14.74 2.78 -5.37
N ASP A 304 -15.07 3.67 -6.29
CA ASP A 304 -15.24 5.09 -6.04
C ASP A 304 -16.73 5.45 -5.96
N LEU A 305 -17.09 6.35 -5.05
CA LEU A 305 -18.43 6.89 -4.88
C LEU A 305 -18.43 8.41 -5.02
N GLN A 306 -19.25 8.92 -5.93
CA GLN A 306 -19.41 10.34 -6.20
C GLN A 306 -20.88 10.76 -6.08
N PRO A 307 -21.24 11.62 -5.10
CA PRO A 307 -22.56 12.23 -5.04
C PRO A 307 -22.88 13.13 -6.25
N GLU A 308 -24.16 13.22 -6.64
CA GLU A 308 -24.62 13.94 -7.85
C GLU A 308 -24.05 15.36 -8.01
N ASN A 309 -24.03 16.12 -6.91
CA ASN A 309 -23.62 17.52 -6.90
C ASN A 309 -22.19 17.74 -6.39
N SER A 310 -21.42 16.66 -6.19
CA SER A 310 -20.03 16.74 -5.74
C SER A 310 -19.09 16.66 -6.94
N PRO A 311 -18.13 17.60 -7.09
CA PRO A 311 -17.05 17.46 -8.07
C PRO A 311 -15.96 16.47 -7.59
N VAL A 312 -16.06 16.00 -6.35
CA VAL A 312 -15.08 15.11 -5.72
C VAL A 312 -15.67 13.71 -5.61
N SER A 313 -14.91 12.73 -6.09
CA SER A 313 -15.18 11.31 -5.90
C SER A 313 -14.37 10.78 -4.73
N THR A 314 -14.95 9.89 -3.91
CA THR A 314 -14.27 9.25 -2.78
C THR A 314 -14.07 7.78 -3.06
N THR A 315 -12.83 7.28 -3.01
CA THR A 315 -12.62 5.83 -3.00
C THR A 315 -13.08 5.25 -1.67
N ILE A 316 -14.10 4.40 -1.72
CA ILE A 316 -14.74 3.77 -0.56
C ILE A 316 -14.28 2.33 -0.34
N SER A 317 -13.66 1.70 -1.33
CA SER A 317 -13.08 0.36 -1.21
C SER A 317 -11.81 0.19 -2.05
N ARG A 318 -10.81 -0.50 -1.47
CA ARG A 318 -9.58 -0.97 -2.13
C ARG A 318 -9.40 -2.45 -1.81
N SER A 319 -9.70 -3.30 -2.77
CA SER A 319 -9.67 -4.75 -2.64
C SER A 319 -8.76 -5.41 -3.67
N ASN A 320 -8.78 -6.73 -3.74
CA ASN A 320 -8.01 -7.50 -4.70
C ASN A 320 -8.75 -8.77 -5.11
N PHE A 321 -8.70 -9.12 -6.40
CA PHE A 321 -9.25 -10.39 -6.89
C PHE A 321 -8.54 -11.61 -6.26
N SER A 322 -7.31 -11.46 -5.76
CA SER A 322 -6.57 -12.53 -5.08
C SER A 322 -7.25 -13.05 -3.81
N TYR A 323 -8.20 -12.30 -3.23
CA TYR A 323 -8.95 -12.73 -2.04
C TYR A 323 -10.04 -13.78 -2.31
N MET A 324 -10.28 -14.13 -3.57
CA MET A 324 -11.29 -15.12 -3.94
C MET A 324 -10.90 -16.54 -3.46
N TYR A 325 -11.76 -17.15 -2.64
CA TYR A 325 -11.52 -18.49 -2.08
C TYR A 325 -11.70 -19.59 -3.13
N TRP A 326 -12.72 -19.45 -4.00
CA TRP A 326 -12.94 -20.33 -5.14
C TRP A 326 -12.49 -19.67 -6.43
N THR A 327 -11.68 -20.38 -7.21
CA THR A 327 -11.19 -19.89 -8.50
C THR A 327 -12.28 -19.97 -9.58
N VAL A 328 -12.12 -19.19 -10.66
CA VAL A 328 -13.04 -19.26 -11.83
C VAL A 328 -13.07 -20.67 -12.44
N LYS A 329 -11.94 -21.40 -12.41
CA LYS A 329 -11.89 -22.81 -12.84
C LYS A 329 -12.82 -23.69 -12.01
N GLN A 330 -12.85 -23.48 -10.69
CA GLN A 330 -13.73 -24.22 -9.77
C GLN A 330 -15.19 -23.84 -9.96
N GLN A 331 -15.50 -22.55 -10.15
CA GLN A 331 -16.85 -22.05 -10.45
C GLN A 331 -17.42 -22.70 -11.71
N LEU A 332 -16.66 -22.71 -12.81
CA LEU A 332 -17.06 -23.34 -14.08
C LEU A 332 -17.22 -24.86 -13.93
N ALA A 333 -16.32 -25.53 -13.21
CA ALA A 333 -16.44 -26.96 -12.95
C ALA A 333 -17.68 -27.32 -12.14
N GLN A 334 -18.00 -26.49 -11.13
CA GLN A 334 -19.22 -26.63 -10.35
C GLN A 334 -20.48 -26.42 -11.20
N GLN A 335 -20.48 -25.40 -12.07
CA GLN A 335 -21.60 -25.12 -12.97
C GLN A 335 -21.98 -26.35 -13.80
N THR A 336 -20.98 -27.08 -14.30
CA THR A 336 -21.18 -28.19 -15.23
C THR A 336 -21.27 -29.57 -14.58
N VAL A 337 -21.02 -29.71 -13.26
CA VAL A 337 -20.88 -31.04 -12.63
C VAL A 337 -22.14 -31.91 -12.74
N THR A 338 -23.32 -31.29 -12.80
CA THR A 338 -24.62 -31.96 -12.97
C THR A 338 -24.99 -32.20 -14.44
N GLY A 339 -24.16 -31.72 -15.37
CA GLY A 339 -24.39 -31.80 -16.82
C GLY A 339 -24.97 -30.54 -17.44
N CYS A 340 -24.94 -29.39 -16.76
CA CYS A 340 -25.30 -28.11 -17.39
C CYS A 340 -24.35 -27.80 -18.55
N ASN A 341 -24.90 -27.43 -19.71
CA ASN A 341 -24.10 -27.05 -20.86
C ASN A 341 -23.62 -25.60 -20.77
N LEU A 342 -22.49 -25.32 -21.41
CA LEU A 342 -21.87 -24.00 -21.52
C LEU A 342 -21.97 -23.51 -22.96
N ARG A 343 -22.17 -22.20 -23.15
CA ARG A 343 -22.21 -21.54 -24.46
C ARG A 343 -21.18 -20.40 -24.52
N PRO A 344 -20.58 -20.15 -25.70
CA PRO A 344 -19.72 -18.99 -25.89
C PRO A 344 -20.48 -17.69 -25.58
N GLY A 345 -19.95 -16.90 -24.66
CA GLY A 345 -20.55 -15.65 -24.21
C GLY A 345 -21.41 -15.75 -22.94
N ASP A 346 -21.61 -16.95 -22.37
CA ASP A 346 -22.15 -17.06 -21.01
C ASP A 346 -21.22 -16.33 -20.02
N LEU A 347 -21.78 -15.78 -18.95
CA LEU A 347 -21.08 -14.95 -17.97
C LEU A 347 -21.14 -15.57 -16.57
N LEU A 348 -19.99 -15.68 -15.91
CA LEU A 348 -19.89 -16.15 -14.52
C LEU A 348 -19.38 -15.01 -13.61
N GLY A 349 -20.24 -14.47 -12.76
CA GLY A 349 -19.90 -13.50 -11.71
C GLY A 349 -19.13 -14.16 -10.57
N SER A 350 -18.18 -13.44 -9.96
CA SER A 350 -17.36 -13.96 -8.88
C SER A 350 -18.13 -14.12 -7.57
N GLY A 351 -19.21 -13.36 -7.40
CA GLY A 351 -19.69 -12.90 -6.10
C GLY A 351 -18.86 -11.72 -5.61
N THR A 352 -19.47 -10.93 -4.72
CA THR A 352 -18.84 -9.74 -4.12
C THR A 352 -17.44 -10.04 -3.57
N ILE A 353 -16.48 -9.20 -3.93
CA ILE A 353 -15.06 -9.35 -3.59
C ILE A 353 -14.74 -8.49 -2.36
N SER A 354 -14.54 -9.14 -1.22
CA SER A 354 -14.07 -8.50 0.03
C SER A 354 -12.73 -9.09 0.48
N GLY A 355 -11.86 -8.23 1.00
CA GLY A 355 -10.60 -8.61 1.66
C GLY A 355 -10.68 -8.62 3.18
N GLU A 356 -9.51 -8.71 3.83
CA GLU A 356 -9.39 -8.82 5.30
C GLU A 356 -9.63 -7.50 6.04
N THR A 357 -9.34 -6.36 5.41
CA THR A 357 -9.39 -5.04 6.07
C THR A 357 -10.72 -4.33 5.83
N PRO A 358 -11.18 -3.46 6.76
CA PRO A 358 -12.45 -2.75 6.61
C PRO A 358 -12.57 -1.89 5.35
N ASP A 359 -11.46 -1.36 4.84
CA ASP A 359 -11.38 -0.57 3.60
C ASP A 359 -11.31 -1.43 2.33
N SER A 360 -11.32 -2.76 2.45
CA SER A 360 -11.29 -3.71 1.33
C SER A 360 -12.61 -4.46 1.10
N LEU A 361 -13.68 -4.03 1.77
CA LEU A 361 -15.01 -4.66 1.70
C LEU A 361 -15.74 -4.25 0.40
N GLY A 362 -16.43 -5.21 -0.22
CA GLY A 362 -16.91 -5.09 -1.59
C GLY A 362 -18.30 -4.48 -1.79
N CYS A 363 -19.02 -4.11 -0.73
CA CYS A 363 -20.35 -3.50 -0.83
C CYS A 363 -20.66 -2.54 0.34
N MET A 364 -21.67 -1.67 0.19
CA MET A 364 -22.12 -0.76 1.25
C MET A 364 -22.65 -1.51 2.47
N LEU A 365 -23.32 -2.65 2.27
CA LEU A 365 -23.77 -3.50 3.37
C LEU A 365 -22.62 -3.83 4.32
N GLU A 366 -21.45 -4.19 3.80
CA GLU A 366 -20.28 -4.53 4.60
C GLU A 366 -19.54 -3.27 5.10
N LEU A 367 -19.24 -2.34 4.20
CA LEU A 367 -18.51 -1.10 4.51
C LEU A 367 -19.18 -0.30 5.63
N THR A 368 -20.51 -0.29 5.66
CA THR A 368 -21.28 0.43 6.67
C THR A 368 -21.80 -0.45 7.80
N TRP A 369 -21.46 -1.74 7.76
CA TRP A 369 -21.93 -2.75 8.70
C TRP A 369 -23.45 -2.69 8.89
N ASN A 370 -24.17 -2.88 7.79
CA ASN A 370 -25.62 -2.74 7.67
C ASN A 370 -26.15 -1.38 8.15
N GLY A 371 -25.48 -0.30 7.74
CA GLY A 371 -25.84 1.09 8.06
C GLY A 371 -25.59 1.52 9.51
N THR A 372 -24.95 0.68 10.33
CA THR A 372 -24.59 1.02 11.73
C THR A 372 -23.33 1.88 11.83
N ARG A 373 -22.51 1.91 10.77
CA ARG A 373 -21.26 2.67 10.66
C ARG A 373 -21.28 3.50 9.37
N PRO A 374 -21.81 4.74 9.37
CA PRO A 374 -21.84 5.56 8.16
C PRO A 374 -20.44 5.81 7.58
N LEU A 375 -20.30 5.71 6.25
CA LEU A 375 -19.11 6.14 5.53
C LEU A 375 -19.11 7.66 5.44
N HIS A 376 -17.96 8.28 5.69
CA HIS A 376 -17.75 9.71 5.52
C HIS A 376 -17.04 9.96 4.19
N LEU A 377 -17.67 10.72 3.31
CA LEU A 377 -17.14 11.05 1.98
C LEU A 377 -16.28 12.30 2.03
N GLN A 378 -15.36 12.45 1.07
CA GLN A 378 -14.55 13.66 0.93
C GLN A 378 -15.37 14.91 0.61
N SER A 379 -16.60 14.76 0.09
CA SER A 379 -17.56 15.86 -0.08
C SER A 379 -18.08 16.41 1.25
N GLY A 380 -17.82 15.73 2.37
CA GLY A 380 -18.38 16.04 3.70
C GLY A 380 -19.72 15.36 3.98
N GLU A 381 -20.30 14.67 3.00
CA GLU A 381 -21.53 13.90 3.17
C GLU A 381 -21.28 12.52 3.80
N GLU A 382 -22.32 11.94 4.39
CA GLU A 382 -22.31 10.56 4.87
C GLU A 382 -23.15 9.64 3.97
N ARG A 383 -22.78 8.35 3.93
CA ARG A 383 -23.56 7.29 3.28
C ARG A 383 -23.68 6.05 4.15
N LYS A 384 -24.89 5.49 4.18
CA LYS A 384 -25.18 4.14 4.71
C LYS A 384 -25.43 3.15 3.58
N PHE A 385 -26.19 3.60 2.59
CA PHE A 385 -26.50 2.93 1.34
C PHE A 385 -26.56 4.02 0.26
N LEU A 386 -26.64 3.61 -1.00
CA LEU A 386 -26.64 4.53 -2.14
C LEU A 386 -27.89 5.41 -2.15
N GLN A 387 -27.69 6.70 -2.43
CA GLN A 387 -28.75 7.68 -2.63
C GLN A 387 -28.98 7.93 -4.12
N ASP A 388 -30.11 8.55 -4.46
CA ASP A 388 -30.39 8.92 -5.84
C ASP A 388 -29.37 9.96 -6.33
N GLY A 389 -28.85 9.74 -7.54
CA GLY A 389 -27.81 10.59 -8.14
C GLY A 389 -26.37 10.22 -7.77
N ASP A 390 -26.15 9.27 -6.85
CA ASP A 390 -24.81 8.73 -6.59
C ASP A 390 -24.27 7.96 -7.82
N THR A 391 -23.00 8.19 -8.15
CA THR A 391 -22.25 7.44 -9.17
C THR A 391 -21.25 6.52 -8.51
N VAL A 392 -21.34 5.21 -8.80
CA VAL A 392 -20.34 4.21 -8.40
C VAL A 392 -19.44 3.89 -9.58
N THR A 393 -18.13 4.04 -9.42
CA THR A 393 -17.13 3.67 -10.44
C THR A 393 -16.25 2.55 -9.93
N LEU A 394 -16.27 1.40 -10.60
CA LEU A 394 -15.34 0.31 -10.32
C LEU A 394 -14.13 0.43 -11.25
N ARG A 395 -12.92 0.29 -10.68
CA ARG A 395 -11.65 0.25 -11.41
C ARG A 395 -10.91 -1.03 -11.07
N GLY A 396 -10.18 -1.56 -12.03
CA GLY A 396 -9.37 -2.75 -11.85
C GLY A 396 -8.14 -2.71 -12.73
N TYR A 397 -6.98 -2.94 -12.15
CA TYR A 397 -5.71 -2.89 -12.86
C TYR A 397 -4.72 -3.89 -12.26
N CYS A 398 -3.81 -4.38 -13.09
CA CYS A 398 -2.68 -5.17 -12.64
C CYS A 398 -1.45 -4.25 -12.62
N ILE A 399 -0.71 -4.27 -11.52
CA ILE A 399 0.63 -3.70 -11.47
C ILE A 399 1.59 -4.86 -11.54
N ASP A 400 2.67 -4.70 -12.32
CA ASP A 400 3.79 -5.63 -12.21
C ASP A 400 4.50 -5.37 -10.89
N ASP A 401 3.98 -5.95 -9.79
CA ASP A 401 4.59 -5.89 -8.47
C ASP A 401 5.91 -6.69 -8.42
N LYS A 402 6.23 -7.49 -9.46
CA LYS A 402 7.59 -8.00 -9.67
C LYS A 402 8.55 -6.92 -10.19
N GLY A 403 8.09 -5.68 -10.30
CA GLY A 403 8.80 -4.55 -10.88
C GLY A 403 8.45 -3.19 -10.30
N SER A 404 8.00 -3.04 -9.04
CA SER A 404 8.25 -1.76 -8.35
C SER A 404 9.74 -1.68 -8.02
N GLU A 405 10.54 -1.35 -9.05
CA GLU A 405 11.95 -1.06 -8.88
C GLU A 405 12.05 0.04 -7.81
N LYS A 406 12.73 -0.27 -6.70
CA LYS A 406 12.97 0.74 -5.66
C LYS A 406 13.94 1.74 -6.25
N HIS A 407 13.51 2.98 -6.41
CA HIS A 407 14.34 4.03 -6.95
C HIS A 407 14.87 4.93 -5.85
N ILE A 408 16.12 5.35 -6.00
CA ILE A 408 16.68 6.42 -5.20
C ILE A 408 16.11 7.74 -5.72
N GLY A 409 15.52 8.54 -4.84
CA GLY A 409 14.94 9.83 -5.19
C GLY A 409 15.31 10.95 -4.23
N VAL A 410 15.12 12.19 -4.67
CA VAL A 410 15.23 13.39 -3.83
C VAL A 410 13.88 14.12 -3.78
N ALA A 411 13.43 14.44 -2.57
CA ALA A 411 12.19 15.19 -2.38
C ALA A 411 12.33 16.66 -2.83
N ILE A 412 11.32 17.17 -3.53
CA ILE A 412 11.20 18.58 -3.90
C ILE A 412 9.73 18.98 -4.01
N GLY A 413 9.27 19.84 -3.08
CA GLY A 413 7.85 20.18 -2.96
C GLY A 413 6.99 18.94 -2.71
N GLU A 414 5.98 18.72 -3.54
CA GLU A 414 5.09 17.54 -3.50
C GLU A 414 5.60 16.37 -4.38
N PHE A 415 6.80 16.49 -4.94
CA PHE A 415 7.35 15.51 -5.86
C PHE A 415 8.62 14.85 -5.30
N VAL A 416 8.95 13.70 -5.89
CA VAL A 416 10.22 12.99 -5.81
C VAL A 416 10.85 13.06 -7.18
N LEU A 417 12.07 13.61 -7.27
CA LEU A 417 12.89 13.50 -8.47
C LEU A 417 13.63 12.16 -8.41
N ASP A 418 13.33 11.29 -9.36
CA ASP A 418 13.89 9.95 -9.54
C ASP A 418 15.32 10.01 -10.09
N LEU A 419 16.30 9.67 -9.25
CA LEU A 419 17.71 9.73 -9.61
C LEU A 419 18.15 8.61 -10.56
N ASN A 420 17.40 7.49 -10.64
CA ASN A 420 17.67 6.43 -11.62
C ASN A 420 17.47 7.00 -13.03
N VAL A 421 16.33 7.66 -13.26
CA VAL A 421 15.95 8.27 -14.55
C VAL A 421 16.95 9.34 -15.00
N ILE A 422 17.43 10.17 -14.08
CA ILE A 422 18.36 11.27 -14.40
C ILE A 422 19.83 10.97 -14.12
N SER A 423 20.19 9.73 -13.78
CA SER A 423 21.55 9.33 -13.38
C SER A 423 22.63 9.75 -14.39
N HIS A 424 22.30 9.76 -15.68
CA HIS A 424 23.18 10.16 -16.78
C HIS A 424 23.59 11.65 -16.74
N LEU A 425 22.82 12.51 -16.05
CA LEU A 425 23.10 13.95 -15.91
C LEU A 425 24.13 14.25 -14.80
N PHE A 426 24.55 13.26 -14.03
CA PHE A 426 25.63 13.40 -13.05
C PHE A 426 26.99 13.20 -13.74
N ASP A 427 27.39 14.14 -14.59
CA ASP A 427 28.56 14.06 -15.47
C ASP A 427 29.82 14.75 -14.93
N GLY A 428 29.79 15.15 -13.65
CA GLY A 428 30.90 15.77 -12.94
C GLY A 428 32.13 14.85 -12.76
N PRO A 429 33.28 15.42 -12.37
CA PRO A 429 34.56 14.70 -12.33
C PRO A 429 34.57 13.49 -11.39
N LEU A 430 33.75 13.48 -10.33
CA LEU A 430 33.70 12.36 -9.38
C LEU A 430 32.60 11.35 -9.74
N LEU A 431 31.41 11.81 -10.13
CA LEU A 431 30.24 10.95 -10.31
C LEU A 431 30.09 10.37 -11.71
N LYS A 432 30.73 10.95 -12.73
CA LYS A 432 30.61 10.45 -14.13
C LYS A 432 30.92 8.97 -14.27
N SER A 433 31.86 8.44 -13.48
CA SER A 433 32.23 7.00 -13.49
C SER A 433 31.47 6.15 -12.46
N LYS A 434 30.56 6.77 -11.69
CA LYS A 434 29.84 6.18 -10.54
C LYS A 434 28.33 6.40 -10.59
N GLN A 435 27.77 6.79 -11.74
CA GLN A 435 26.33 7.07 -11.90
C GLN A 435 25.43 5.86 -11.56
N ASN A 436 25.98 4.64 -11.60
CA ASN A 436 25.27 3.41 -11.26
C ASN A 436 24.76 3.39 -9.82
N VAL A 437 25.37 4.15 -8.89
CA VAL A 437 24.91 4.21 -7.49
C VAL A 437 23.49 4.75 -7.35
N PHE A 438 22.98 5.51 -8.34
CA PHE A 438 21.61 6.02 -8.36
C PHE A 438 20.59 5.04 -8.97
N LYS A 439 21.06 3.91 -9.50
CA LYS A 439 20.24 2.83 -10.06
C LYS A 439 20.05 1.68 -9.07
N GLU A 440 20.66 1.76 -7.90
CA GLU A 440 20.54 0.78 -6.83
C GLU A 440 19.22 0.95 -6.07
N GLU A 441 18.75 -0.12 -5.42
CA GLU A 441 17.51 -0.08 -4.62
C GLU A 441 17.64 0.63 -3.28
N LYS A 442 18.88 0.85 -2.81
CA LYS A 442 19.22 1.37 -1.49
C LYS A 442 20.35 2.38 -1.57
N LEU A 443 20.38 3.34 -0.65
CA LEU A 443 21.41 4.38 -0.63
C LEU A 443 22.82 3.87 -0.29
N ASN A 444 23.02 2.63 0.17
CA ASN A 444 24.30 2.14 0.67
C ASN A 444 25.47 2.35 -0.31
N ALA A 445 25.27 2.11 -1.61
CA ALA A 445 26.33 2.30 -2.61
C ALA A 445 26.73 3.78 -2.75
N PHE A 446 25.75 4.69 -2.71
CA PHE A 446 25.99 6.13 -2.74
C PHE A 446 26.58 6.65 -1.42
N MET A 447 26.05 6.19 -0.28
CA MET A 447 26.60 6.43 1.06
C MET A 447 28.03 5.92 1.19
N GLY A 448 28.40 4.86 0.48
CA GLY A 448 29.76 4.30 0.49
C GLY A 448 30.79 5.12 -0.29
N LEU A 449 30.35 6.11 -1.08
CA LEU A 449 31.24 7.10 -1.68
C LEU A 449 31.74 8.09 -0.62
N THR A 450 32.68 8.96 -0.99
CA THR A 450 33.23 9.97 -0.06
C THR A 450 32.40 11.25 -0.07
N ARG A 451 32.51 12.06 1.00
CA ARG A 451 31.84 13.37 1.09
C ARG A 451 31.97 14.28 -0.13
N PRO A 452 33.14 14.39 -0.81
CA PRO A 452 33.24 15.10 -2.08
C PRO A 452 32.26 14.63 -3.16
N HIS A 453 31.95 13.33 -3.25
CA HIS A 453 30.96 12.81 -4.19
C HIS A 453 29.54 13.23 -3.80
N TRP A 454 29.21 13.22 -2.51
CA TRP A 454 27.91 13.68 -2.03
C TRP A 454 27.69 15.18 -2.30
N LEU A 455 28.74 15.98 -2.12
CA LEU A 455 28.75 17.41 -2.47
C LEU A 455 28.55 17.62 -3.97
N GLU A 456 29.29 16.89 -4.82
CA GLU A 456 29.09 16.97 -6.27
C GLU A 456 27.65 16.61 -6.67
N ALA A 457 27.07 15.56 -6.08
CA ALA A 457 25.67 15.18 -6.33
C ALA A 457 24.71 16.32 -5.93
N ARG A 458 24.89 16.89 -4.74
CA ARG A 458 24.06 17.99 -4.24
C ARG A 458 24.15 19.21 -5.15
N THR A 459 25.36 19.63 -5.52
CA THR A 459 25.56 20.78 -6.43
C THR A 459 24.95 20.51 -7.80
N THR A 460 25.09 19.29 -8.32
CA THR A 460 24.47 18.89 -9.59
C THR A 460 22.95 18.97 -9.52
N LEU A 461 22.34 18.43 -8.46
CA LEU A 461 20.89 18.50 -8.25
C LEU A 461 20.39 19.93 -8.13
N GLN A 462 21.06 20.77 -7.33
CA GLN A 462 20.71 22.18 -7.21
C GLN A 462 20.79 22.90 -8.56
N LYS A 463 21.83 22.63 -9.35
CA LYS A 463 21.98 23.18 -10.69
C LYS A 463 20.86 22.69 -11.63
N LEU A 464 20.50 21.42 -11.60
CA LEU A 464 19.47 20.84 -12.48
C LEU A 464 18.06 21.32 -12.13
N LEU A 465 17.79 21.59 -10.86
CA LEU A 465 16.51 22.06 -10.34
C LEU A 465 16.38 23.59 -10.31
N ASP A 466 17.45 24.32 -10.61
CA ASP A 466 17.42 25.77 -10.71
C ASP A 466 16.50 26.21 -11.86
N ALA A 467 15.63 27.19 -11.59
CA ALA A 467 14.64 27.67 -12.57
C ALA A 467 15.27 28.29 -13.83
N SER A 468 16.55 28.67 -13.78
CA SER A 468 17.32 29.17 -14.92
C SER A 468 17.97 28.07 -15.76
N ASN A 469 17.94 26.80 -15.31
CA ASN A 469 18.56 25.69 -16.01
C ASN A 469 17.56 25.00 -16.96
N PRO A 470 17.79 25.05 -18.29
CA PRO A 470 16.86 24.48 -19.26
C PRO A 470 16.89 22.94 -19.32
N THR A 471 17.91 22.27 -18.76
CA THR A 471 18.14 20.82 -18.96
C THR A 471 16.95 19.97 -18.57
N LEU A 472 16.40 20.14 -17.36
CA LEU A 472 15.16 19.46 -16.94
C LEU A 472 13.90 20.27 -17.28
N GLN A 473 14.00 21.60 -17.34
CA GLN A 473 12.85 22.48 -17.53
C GLN A 473 12.21 22.33 -18.92
N ASN A 474 13.03 22.24 -19.96
CA ASN A 474 12.59 22.21 -21.35
C ASN A 474 12.38 20.80 -21.90
N ASP A 475 12.95 19.78 -21.25
CA ASP A 475 12.76 18.38 -21.60
C ASP A 475 11.48 17.84 -20.95
N THR A 476 10.36 18.05 -21.63
CA THR A 476 9.02 17.69 -21.11
C THR A 476 8.90 16.17 -20.89
N GLU A 477 9.47 15.35 -21.77
CA GLU A 477 9.44 13.89 -21.66
C GLU A 477 10.27 13.39 -20.47
N LEU A 478 11.49 13.92 -20.29
CA LEU A 478 12.32 13.57 -19.15
C LEU A 478 11.66 14.02 -17.85
N ARG A 479 11.08 15.23 -17.81
CA ARG A 479 10.38 15.73 -16.63
C ARG A 479 9.18 14.85 -16.26
N GLN A 480 8.39 14.43 -17.24
CA GLN A 480 7.24 13.55 -17.00
C GLN A 480 7.66 12.19 -16.43
N ARG A 481 8.82 11.66 -16.86
CA ARG A 481 9.33 10.38 -16.34
C ARG A 481 10.10 10.50 -15.03
N ALA A 482 10.75 11.65 -14.78
CA ALA A 482 11.66 11.83 -13.65
C ALA A 482 10.97 12.34 -12.38
N PHE A 483 9.80 12.97 -12.47
CA PHE A 483 9.08 13.48 -11.30
C PHE A 483 7.87 12.61 -10.96
N VAL A 484 7.91 12.02 -9.77
CA VAL A 484 6.81 11.22 -9.19
C VAL A 484 6.16 12.05 -8.08
N LYS A 485 4.82 12.08 -7.98
CA LYS A 485 4.18 12.73 -6.82
C LYS A 485 4.48 11.92 -5.57
N GLN A 486 4.80 12.58 -4.46
CA GLN A 486 5.04 11.91 -3.18
C GLN A 486 3.81 11.13 -2.70
N SER A 487 2.59 11.57 -3.03
CA SER A 487 1.35 10.85 -2.73
C SER A 487 1.23 9.51 -3.45
N ASP A 488 1.93 9.35 -4.56
CA ASP A 488 1.86 8.19 -5.45
C ASP A 488 3.04 7.24 -5.17
N ALA A 489 3.96 7.61 -4.28
CA ALA A 489 5.16 6.87 -3.95
C ALA A 489 5.02 6.11 -2.61
N GLN A 490 5.46 4.85 -2.59
CA GLN A 490 5.66 4.12 -1.34
C GLN A 490 7.09 4.36 -0.84
N MET A 491 7.23 4.89 0.37
CA MET A 491 8.54 5.10 0.98
C MET A 491 9.05 3.83 1.66
N HIS A 492 10.35 3.57 1.57
CA HIS A 492 11.02 2.43 2.18
C HIS A 492 12.16 2.88 3.11
N VAL A 493 12.65 1.97 3.96
CA VAL A 493 13.88 2.19 4.73
C VAL A 493 15.02 2.54 3.76
N PRO A 494 15.70 3.69 3.93
CA PRO A 494 16.54 4.30 2.88
C PRO A 494 17.86 3.56 2.62
N ALA A 495 18.31 2.74 3.57
CA ALA A 495 19.51 1.91 3.46
C ALA A 495 19.24 0.52 4.03
N GLU A 496 20.03 -0.45 3.61
CA GLU A 496 20.23 -1.68 4.37
C GLU A 496 21.07 -1.34 5.61
N ILE A 497 20.45 -1.43 6.79
CA ILE A 497 21.10 -1.09 8.05
C ILE A 497 21.79 -2.34 8.59
N GLY A 498 23.12 -2.35 8.53
CA GLY A 498 23.93 -3.44 9.04
C GLY A 498 23.90 -3.47 10.58
N ASP A 499 24.55 -2.48 11.19
CA ASP A 499 24.59 -2.29 12.64
C ASP A 499 23.83 -1.05 13.08
N TYR A 500 23.31 -1.11 14.30
CA TYR A 500 22.64 0.00 14.97
C TYR A 500 23.16 0.16 16.40
N THR A 501 23.61 1.36 16.74
CA THR A 501 23.98 1.73 18.10
C THR A 501 23.12 2.90 18.54
N ASP A 502 22.51 2.78 19.71
CA ASP A 502 21.75 3.83 20.33
C ASP A 502 22.55 4.50 21.45
N PHE A 503 22.61 5.82 21.45
CA PHE A 503 23.37 6.57 22.43
C PHE A 503 22.47 7.13 23.53
N TYR A 504 23.07 7.60 24.61
CA TYR A 504 22.40 8.23 25.73
C TYR A 504 23.01 9.62 25.95
N SER A 505 22.85 10.48 24.94
CA SER A 505 23.69 11.68 24.77
C SER A 505 23.02 13.03 25.10
N SER A 506 21.73 13.06 25.44
CA SER A 506 21.07 14.29 25.94
C SER A 506 21.28 14.43 27.45
N ILE A 507 21.90 15.53 27.89
CA ILE A 507 22.16 15.77 29.32
C ILE A 507 20.87 16.03 30.11
N HIS A 508 19.88 16.68 29.51
CA HIS A 508 18.61 16.95 30.18
C HIS A 508 17.85 15.65 30.41
N HIS A 509 17.74 14.80 29.38
CA HIS A 509 17.12 13.48 29.53
C HIS A 509 17.85 12.62 30.58
N ALA A 510 19.19 12.57 30.50
CA ALA A 510 20.02 11.84 31.46
C ALA A 510 19.83 12.32 32.92
N THR A 511 19.73 13.63 33.10
CA THR A 511 19.51 14.24 34.41
C THR A 511 18.10 13.97 34.92
N ASN A 512 17.07 14.12 34.09
CA ASN A 512 15.67 13.90 34.45
C ASN A 512 15.43 12.46 34.91
N VAL A 513 15.82 11.49 34.09
CA VAL A 513 15.71 10.06 34.41
C VAL A 513 16.55 9.74 35.65
N GLY A 514 17.76 10.29 35.74
CA GLY A 514 18.60 10.17 36.92
C GLY A 514 17.94 10.63 38.21
N ILE A 515 17.30 11.81 38.20
CA ILE A 515 16.54 12.34 39.34
C ILE A 515 15.42 11.37 39.74
N MET A 516 14.66 10.84 38.79
CA MET A 516 13.52 9.95 39.07
C MET A 516 13.92 8.63 39.76
N PHE A 517 15.13 8.12 39.49
CA PHE A 517 15.55 6.81 39.99
C PHE A 517 16.64 6.86 41.06
N ARG A 518 17.48 7.90 41.09
CA ARG A 518 18.66 8.01 41.97
C ARG A 518 18.70 9.29 42.78
N GLY A 519 17.74 10.19 42.58
CA GLY A 519 17.70 11.51 43.22
C GLY A 519 18.62 12.53 42.57
N LYS A 520 18.45 13.81 42.94
CA LYS A 520 19.10 14.95 42.30
C LYS A 520 20.63 14.94 42.40
N ASP A 521 21.16 14.54 43.56
CA ASP A 521 22.60 14.58 43.82
C ASP A 521 23.37 13.47 43.07
N ASN A 522 22.66 12.46 42.55
CA ASN A 522 23.24 11.30 41.84
C ASN A 522 22.63 11.11 40.45
N ALA A 523 22.15 12.21 39.83
CA ALA A 523 21.41 12.15 38.57
C ALA A 523 22.26 11.55 37.43
N LEU A 524 23.51 11.97 37.29
CA LEU A 524 24.43 11.44 36.28
C LEU A 524 25.40 10.44 36.91
N PHE A 525 25.65 9.33 36.20
CA PHE A 525 26.74 8.43 36.58
C PHE A 525 28.10 9.08 36.32
N ALA A 526 29.12 8.67 37.09
CA ALA A 526 30.44 9.27 37.06
C ALA A 526 31.10 9.24 35.67
N ASN A 527 30.79 8.27 34.81
CA ASN A 527 31.34 8.15 33.46
C ASN A 527 30.62 9.01 32.41
N TRP A 528 29.37 9.43 32.66
CA TRP A 528 28.49 9.97 31.62
C TRP A 528 29.02 11.24 30.94
N LYS A 529 29.70 12.11 31.71
CA LYS A 529 30.33 13.33 31.19
C LYS A 529 31.72 13.11 30.55
N HIS A 530 32.24 11.88 30.59
CA HIS A 530 33.57 11.56 30.06
C HIS A 530 33.53 10.78 28.74
N LEU A 531 32.41 10.11 28.43
CA LEU A 531 32.21 9.38 27.19
C LEU A 531 30.73 9.40 26.77
N PRO A 532 30.44 9.42 25.46
CA PRO A 532 29.10 9.11 24.95
C PRO A 532 28.73 7.67 25.34
N VAL A 533 27.75 7.51 26.22
CA VAL A 533 27.25 6.18 26.61
C VAL A 533 26.36 5.68 25.50
N GLY A 534 26.48 4.40 25.12
CA GLY A 534 25.61 3.79 24.12
C GLY A 534 25.52 2.28 24.29
N TYR A 535 24.56 1.67 23.60
CA TYR A 535 24.30 0.23 23.57
C TYR A 535 23.87 -0.19 22.16
N HIS A 536 24.03 -1.48 21.85
CA HIS A 536 23.63 -2.00 20.55
C HIS A 536 22.11 -2.24 20.52
N GLY A 537 21.46 -1.68 19.51
CA GLY A 537 20.06 -1.93 19.21
C GLY A 537 19.87 -3.04 18.17
N ARG A 538 18.62 -3.38 17.87
CA ARG A 538 18.30 -4.42 16.89
C ARG A 538 18.03 -3.83 15.51
N SER A 539 19.01 -3.90 14.61
CA SER A 539 18.89 -3.36 13.25
C SER A 539 17.74 -3.97 12.44
N SER A 540 17.46 -5.27 12.62
CA SER A 540 16.37 -5.96 11.90
C SER A 540 14.96 -5.51 12.31
N SER A 541 14.82 -4.74 13.40
CA SER A 541 13.54 -4.22 13.89
C SER A 541 13.40 -2.72 13.61
N ILE A 542 14.26 -2.14 12.77
CA ILE A 542 14.13 -0.76 12.31
C ILE A 542 13.15 -0.73 11.14
N VAL A 543 12.08 0.02 11.30
CA VAL A 543 10.96 0.10 10.34
C VAL A 543 10.77 1.52 9.83
N ILE A 544 10.15 1.64 8.66
CA ILE A 544 9.85 2.94 8.06
C ILE A 544 8.61 3.56 8.69
N SER A 545 8.55 4.89 8.72
CA SER A 545 7.38 5.67 9.10
C SER A 545 6.07 5.13 8.48
N GLY A 546 5.03 5.04 9.29
CA GLY A 546 3.72 4.45 8.94
C GLY A 546 3.60 2.97 9.30
N THR A 547 4.71 2.29 9.62
CA THR A 547 4.67 0.89 10.07
C THR A 547 4.09 0.81 11.50
N PRO A 548 3.04 0.03 11.75
CA PRO A 548 2.50 -0.15 13.10
C PRO A 548 3.44 -1.00 13.98
N ILE A 549 3.43 -0.72 15.28
CA ILE A 549 4.22 -1.44 16.29
C ILE A 549 3.28 -2.25 17.18
N THR A 550 3.56 -3.53 17.38
CA THR A 550 2.75 -4.38 18.26
C THR A 550 3.26 -4.28 19.70
N ARG A 551 2.36 -4.06 20.67
CA ARG A 551 2.72 -4.06 22.09
C ARG A 551 3.38 -5.39 22.48
N PRO A 552 4.58 -5.37 23.09
CA PRO A 552 5.29 -6.61 23.40
C PRO A 552 4.74 -7.27 24.67
N TYR A 553 4.95 -8.59 24.75
CA TYR A 553 4.94 -9.34 26.01
C TYR A 553 6.35 -9.39 26.61
N GLY A 554 6.45 -9.44 27.93
CA GLY A 554 7.72 -9.64 28.60
C GLY A 554 7.58 -9.85 30.10
N GLN A 555 8.71 -10.11 30.76
CA GLN A 555 8.78 -10.19 32.21
C GLN A 555 8.88 -8.79 32.80
N THR A 556 8.13 -8.56 33.86
CA THR A 556 8.09 -7.31 34.60
C THR A 556 8.22 -7.58 36.09
N LEU A 557 8.65 -6.58 36.85
CA LEU A 557 8.62 -6.60 38.31
C LEU A 557 7.76 -5.44 38.83
N PRO A 558 6.43 -5.64 38.92
CA PRO A 558 5.50 -4.57 39.28
C PRO A 558 5.72 -4.05 40.71
N VAL A 559 5.99 -4.98 41.64
CA VAL A 559 6.22 -4.71 43.06
C VAL A 559 7.64 -5.16 43.40
N GLU A 560 8.41 -4.27 44.01
CA GLU A 560 9.79 -4.56 44.42
C GLU A 560 9.80 -5.67 45.49
N GLY A 561 10.59 -6.73 45.26
CA GLY A 561 10.66 -7.90 46.14
C GLY A 561 9.60 -8.97 45.93
N ALA A 562 8.66 -8.80 44.99
CA ALA A 562 7.71 -9.84 44.59
C ALA A 562 8.28 -10.78 43.51
N ASP A 563 7.55 -11.84 43.16
CA ASP A 563 7.89 -12.69 42.02
C ASP A 563 7.67 -11.93 40.68
N PRO A 564 8.50 -12.20 39.65
CA PRO A 564 8.34 -11.57 38.34
C PRO A 564 7.03 -12.00 37.67
N HIS A 565 6.40 -11.07 36.97
CA HIS A 565 5.15 -11.27 36.23
C HIS A 565 5.41 -11.26 34.73
N PHE A 566 4.91 -12.26 34.00
CA PHE A 566 4.95 -12.32 32.54
C PHE A 566 3.59 -11.90 31.96
N GLY A 567 3.59 -10.93 31.05
CA GLY A 567 2.37 -10.41 30.42
C GLY A 567 2.66 -9.27 29.44
N PRO A 568 1.61 -8.61 28.92
CA PRO A 568 1.78 -7.47 28.03
C PRO A 568 2.42 -6.28 28.75
N CYS A 569 3.26 -5.53 28.04
CA CYS A 569 3.84 -4.27 28.51
C CYS A 569 2.74 -3.26 28.88
N ARG A 570 2.84 -2.66 30.06
CA ARG A 570 1.88 -1.64 30.54
C ARG A 570 2.42 -0.22 30.45
N LEU A 571 3.75 -0.06 30.47
CA LEU A 571 4.42 1.24 30.47
C LEU A 571 5.10 1.49 29.12
N MET A 572 4.31 1.47 28.04
CA MET A 572 4.80 1.68 26.68
C MET A 572 5.10 3.15 26.43
N ASP A 573 6.25 3.42 25.83
CA ASP A 573 6.79 4.77 25.68
C ASP A 573 7.32 5.01 24.26
N PHE A 574 7.38 6.28 23.89
CA PHE A 574 8.10 6.78 22.73
C PHE A 574 9.40 7.44 23.19
N GLU A 575 10.37 7.54 22.29
CA GLU A 575 11.58 8.34 22.52
C GLU A 575 11.80 9.26 21.33
N LEU A 576 11.78 10.57 21.59
CA LEU A 576 12.08 11.60 20.59
C LEU A 576 13.56 11.57 20.26
N GLU A 577 13.90 11.05 19.09
CA GLU A 577 15.29 10.90 18.66
C GLU A 577 15.54 11.37 17.24
N MET A 578 16.81 11.51 16.92
CA MET A 578 17.29 11.58 15.55
C MET A 578 18.38 10.51 15.37
N ALA A 579 18.54 10.03 14.15
CA ALA A 579 19.58 9.06 13.84
C ALA A 579 20.45 9.49 12.67
N ALA A 580 21.74 9.16 12.75
CA ALA A 580 22.72 9.47 11.73
C ALA A 580 23.07 8.22 10.93
N PHE A 581 23.02 8.32 9.61
CA PHE A 581 23.55 7.29 8.72
C PHE A 581 25.05 7.47 8.52
N VAL A 582 25.79 6.38 8.72
CA VAL A 582 27.23 6.31 8.47
C VAL A 582 27.49 6.19 6.97
N GLY A 583 28.45 6.97 6.48
CA GLY A 583 28.90 6.97 5.08
C GLY A 583 30.42 6.85 4.95
N GLY A 584 30.90 6.91 3.72
CA GLY A 584 32.28 6.70 3.34
C GLY A 584 32.58 5.21 3.10
N PRO A 585 33.71 4.88 2.45
CA PRO A 585 34.12 3.50 2.24
C PRO A 585 34.23 2.72 3.57
N PRO A 586 33.89 1.42 3.62
CA PRO A 586 34.03 0.63 4.85
C PRO A 586 35.42 0.77 5.48
N THR A 587 35.49 0.87 6.80
CA THR A 587 36.78 0.85 7.52
C THR A 587 37.20 -0.59 7.82
N ALA A 588 38.51 -0.82 7.98
CA ALA A 588 39.01 -2.11 8.42
C ALA A 588 38.84 -2.28 9.94
N LEU A 589 38.68 -3.53 10.39
CA LEU A 589 38.68 -3.84 11.83
C LEU A 589 40.01 -3.37 12.46
N GLY A 590 39.91 -2.67 13.60
CA GLY A 590 41.04 -2.04 14.28
C GLY A 590 41.25 -0.57 13.92
N GLU A 591 40.66 -0.08 12.81
CA GLU A 591 40.70 1.34 12.46
C GLU A 591 39.79 2.17 13.36
N ARG A 592 40.12 3.46 13.47
CA ARG A 592 39.45 4.40 14.35
C ARG A 592 39.15 5.68 13.59
N VAL A 593 38.04 6.32 13.93
CA VAL A 593 37.67 7.64 13.42
C VAL A 593 37.70 8.60 14.60
N THR A 594 38.47 9.69 14.50
CA THR A 594 38.49 10.72 15.55
C THR A 594 37.27 11.62 15.43
N ALA A 595 36.89 12.32 16.50
CA ALA A 595 35.78 13.27 16.40
C ALA A 595 36.03 14.36 15.35
N LYS A 596 37.29 14.77 15.15
CA LYS A 596 37.67 15.72 14.10
C LYS A 596 37.32 15.22 12.69
N ASP A 597 37.59 13.94 12.41
CA ASP A 597 37.43 13.33 11.07
C ASP A 597 36.04 12.69 10.86
N ALA A 598 35.23 12.59 11.93
CA ALA A 598 33.94 11.89 11.91
C ALA A 598 32.91 12.49 10.95
N GLU A 599 33.01 13.78 10.64
CA GLU A 599 32.07 14.44 9.72
C GLU A 599 32.06 13.80 8.33
N ASP A 600 33.22 13.42 7.80
CA ASP A 600 33.34 12.80 6.47
C ASP A 600 32.73 11.38 6.43
N ARG A 601 32.26 10.89 7.59
CA ARG A 601 31.61 9.61 7.80
C ARG A 601 30.14 9.74 8.19
N ILE A 602 29.59 10.95 8.27
CA ILE A 602 28.17 11.17 8.58
C ILE A 602 27.46 11.66 7.32
N PHE A 603 26.68 10.78 6.69
CA PHE A 603 26.00 11.09 5.44
C PHE A 603 24.85 12.09 5.65
N GLY A 604 24.04 11.87 6.68
CA GLY A 604 22.89 12.71 7.01
C GLY A 604 22.09 12.16 8.18
N LEU A 605 21.03 12.88 8.53
CA LEU A 605 20.17 12.61 9.67
C LEU A 605 18.73 12.24 9.24
N VAL A 606 18.07 11.43 10.05
CA VAL A 606 16.62 11.12 9.99
C VAL A 606 15.99 11.35 11.36
N LEU A 607 14.65 11.49 11.41
CA LEU A 607 13.91 11.41 12.67
C LEU A 607 13.82 9.95 13.10
N MET A 608 13.83 9.70 14.40
CA MET A 608 13.74 8.37 14.97
C MET A 608 12.80 8.35 16.17
N ASN A 609 12.00 7.29 16.29
CA ASN A 609 11.26 6.94 17.49
C ASN A 609 11.74 5.58 17.98
N ASP A 610 12.40 5.55 19.15
CA ASP A 610 12.84 4.31 19.77
C ASP A 610 11.82 3.79 20.80
N TRP A 611 10.96 2.89 20.36
CA TRP A 611 9.84 2.42 21.17
C TRP A 611 10.34 1.65 22.39
N SER A 612 9.83 2.03 23.57
CA SER A 612 10.40 1.59 24.84
C SER A 612 9.35 0.98 25.76
N ALA A 613 9.50 -0.29 26.10
CA ALA A 613 8.66 -0.97 27.10
C ALA A 613 9.25 -0.81 28.51
N ARG A 614 8.92 0.29 29.19
CA ARG A 614 9.64 0.74 30.40
C ARG A 614 9.57 -0.21 31.60
N ASP A 615 8.47 -0.94 31.75
CA ASP A 615 8.29 -1.92 32.83
C ASP A 615 9.10 -3.20 32.61
N ILE A 616 9.19 -3.67 31.36
CA ILE A 616 10.09 -4.77 30.98
C ILE A 616 11.54 -4.29 31.15
N GLN A 617 11.86 -3.10 30.62
CA GLN A 617 13.19 -2.49 30.69
C GLN A 617 13.68 -2.44 32.13
N LYS A 618 12.86 -1.95 33.06
CA LYS A 618 13.21 -1.83 34.49
C LYS A 618 13.64 -3.18 35.09
N TRP A 619 13.02 -4.28 34.68
CA TRP A 619 13.34 -5.60 35.19
C TRP A 619 14.61 -6.19 34.57
N GLU A 620 14.81 -6.03 33.26
CA GLU A 620 15.93 -6.69 32.56
C GLU A 620 17.23 -5.88 32.52
N TYR A 621 17.20 -4.54 32.68
CA TYR A 621 18.34 -3.71 32.30
C TYR A 621 19.57 -3.84 33.20
N VAL A 622 19.46 -4.45 34.38
CA VAL A 622 20.59 -4.66 35.29
C VAL A 622 21.05 -6.12 35.16
N PRO A 623 22.35 -6.39 34.88
CA PRO A 623 23.47 -5.44 34.85
C PRO A 623 23.91 -4.96 33.45
N LEU A 624 23.29 -5.41 32.36
CA LEU A 624 23.85 -5.29 31.00
C LEU A 624 23.23 -4.23 30.09
N GLY A 625 22.19 -3.53 30.54
CA GLY A 625 21.40 -2.60 29.73
C GLY A 625 20.14 -3.24 29.12
N PRO A 626 19.31 -2.44 28.42
CA PRO A 626 18.06 -2.92 27.84
C PRO A 626 18.31 -3.94 26.72
N PHE A 627 17.38 -4.89 26.54
CA PHE A 627 17.41 -5.87 25.47
C PHE A 627 16.03 -6.05 24.83
N THR A 628 15.15 -6.87 25.42
CA THR A 628 13.84 -7.18 24.83
C THR A 628 12.85 -6.02 24.94
N ALA A 629 13.06 -5.10 25.87
CA ALA A 629 12.25 -3.90 26.02
C ALA A 629 12.44 -2.85 24.91
N LYS A 630 13.46 -3.04 24.06
CA LYS A 630 13.88 -2.11 23.01
C LYS A 630 13.96 -2.76 21.62
N ASN A 631 14.00 -4.09 21.52
CA ASN A 631 14.10 -4.78 20.22
C ASN A 631 12.75 -4.97 19.48
N LEU A 632 11.65 -4.48 20.07
CA LEU A 632 10.28 -4.60 19.57
C LEU A 632 10.03 -3.73 18.32
N GLY A 633 10.79 -2.65 18.15
CA GLY A 633 10.69 -1.78 16.99
C GLY A 633 11.30 -0.41 17.19
N THR A 634 11.98 0.10 16.17
CA THR A 634 12.46 1.49 16.08
C THR A 634 11.92 2.05 14.77
N THR A 635 11.24 3.21 14.79
CA THR A 635 10.67 3.81 13.57
C THR A 635 11.55 4.97 13.10
N ILE A 636 11.85 5.07 11.80
CA ILE A 636 12.58 6.22 11.23
C ILE A 636 11.78 6.94 10.14
N SER A 637 12.03 8.25 9.97
CA SER A 637 11.51 8.99 8.81
C SER A 637 12.22 8.60 7.51
N PRO A 638 11.57 8.73 6.35
CA PRO A 638 12.10 8.20 5.09
C PRO A 638 13.18 9.08 4.44
N TRP A 639 13.22 10.37 4.78
CA TRP A 639 14.10 11.34 4.12
C TRP A 639 15.37 11.56 4.93
N VAL A 640 16.52 11.16 4.35
CA VAL A 640 17.84 11.44 4.92
C VAL A 640 18.26 12.86 4.54
N VAL A 641 18.29 13.77 5.51
CA VAL A 641 18.74 15.14 5.31
C VAL A 641 20.25 15.20 5.49
N THR A 642 20.98 15.51 4.42
CA THR A 642 22.44 15.51 4.44
C THR A 642 23.00 16.59 5.36
N ILE A 643 24.19 16.36 5.92
CA ILE A 643 24.88 17.37 6.76
C ILE A 643 25.06 18.69 6.01
N GLU A 644 25.30 18.64 4.70
CA GLU A 644 25.42 19.82 3.83
C GLU A 644 24.12 20.60 3.68
N ALA A 645 22.96 19.94 3.77
CA ALA A 645 21.68 20.64 3.83
C ALA A 645 21.47 21.34 5.18
N LEU A 646 22.04 20.81 6.25
CA LEU A 646 21.90 21.34 7.61
C LEU A 646 22.91 22.46 7.94
N ARG A 647 23.97 22.63 7.13
CA ARG A 647 25.02 23.64 7.37
C ARG A 647 24.52 25.06 7.64
N PRO A 648 23.50 25.60 6.94
CA PRO A 648 22.97 26.93 7.24
C PRO A 648 22.39 27.08 8.66
N TYR A 649 22.08 25.96 9.33
CA TYR A 649 21.41 25.90 10.63
C TYR A 649 22.34 25.45 11.76
N VAL A 650 23.65 25.49 11.53
CA VAL A 650 24.64 25.10 12.53
C VAL A 650 24.65 26.11 13.70
N VAL A 651 24.66 25.59 14.92
CA VAL A 651 24.72 26.37 16.17
C VAL A 651 25.90 25.92 17.03
N ASP A 652 26.16 26.64 18.12
CA ASP A 652 27.24 26.27 19.05
C ASP A 652 27.02 24.87 19.64
N ASN A 653 28.12 24.15 19.84
CA ASN A 653 28.08 22.88 20.56
C ASN A 653 27.68 23.13 22.02
N PHE A 654 27.00 22.17 22.62
CA PHE A 654 26.63 22.27 24.03
C PHE A 654 27.89 22.42 24.91
N PRO A 655 27.92 23.31 25.91
CA PRO A 655 29.09 23.47 26.77
C PRO A 655 29.43 22.19 27.57
N GLN A 656 30.67 21.70 27.43
CA GLN A 656 31.13 20.47 28.07
C GLN A 656 32.10 20.77 29.24
N ASP A 657 31.70 20.37 30.45
CA ASP A 657 32.53 20.37 31.67
C ASP A 657 32.39 19.01 32.40
N PRO A 658 33.50 18.24 32.58
CA PRO A 658 34.90 18.57 32.26
C PRO A 658 35.24 18.52 30.77
N THR A 659 36.43 19.03 30.41
CA THR A 659 36.94 18.93 29.02
C THR A 659 37.04 17.46 28.58
N PRO A 660 36.46 17.08 27.43
CA PRO A 660 36.52 15.70 26.93
C PRO A 660 37.95 15.20 26.69
N PHE A 661 38.11 13.87 26.59
CA PHE A 661 39.38 13.27 26.19
C PHE A 661 39.77 13.63 24.75
N PRO A 662 41.07 13.65 24.39
CA PRO A 662 41.55 14.14 23.09
C PRO A 662 40.85 13.57 21.85
N TYR A 663 40.47 12.29 21.83
CA TYR A 663 39.81 11.66 20.67
C TYR A 663 38.37 12.12 20.44
N LEU A 664 37.72 12.70 21.47
CA LEU A 664 36.37 13.28 21.42
C LEU A 664 36.39 14.79 21.16
N ARG A 665 37.56 15.42 21.03
CA ARG A 665 37.66 16.87 20.83
C ARG A 665 37.52 17.22 19.35
N HIS A 666 36.74 18.27 19.09
CA HIS A 666 36.66 18.96 17.81
C HIS A 666 36.33 20.44 18.06
N ASP A 667 36.91 21.34 17.26
CA ASP A 667 36.82 22.79 17.50
C ASP A 667 35.72 23.45 16.66
N ASP A 668 35.16 22.73 15.68
CA ASP A 668 34.10 23.20 14.81
C ASP A 668 32.72 23.02 15.42
N LYS A 669 31.80 23.91 15.03
CA LYS A 669 30.37 23.79 15.36
C LYS A 669 29.77 22.59 14.63
N PHE A 670 29.17 21.67 15.38
CA PHE A 670 28.53 20.48 14.85
C PHE A 670 27.28 20.12 15.65
N ASN A 671 26.48 21.15 15.90
CA ASN A 671 25.16 21.05 16.48
C ASN A 671 24.21 21.87 15.61
N PHE A 672 22.92 21.55 15.62
CA PHE A 672 21.99 22.11 14.62
C PHE A 672 20.70 22.59 15.27
N ASP A 673 20.22 23.76 14.82
CA ASP A 673 18.88 24.24 15.15
C ASP A 673 17.83 23.46 14.35
N ILE A 674 17.45 22.30 14.88
CA ILE A 674 16.39 21.45 14.34
C ILE A 674 15.25 21.47 15.35
N LYS A 675 14.16 22.13 14.98
CA LYS A 675 12.94 22.19 15.78
C LYS A 675 12.26 20.83 15.70
N LEU A 676 11.96 20.24 16.86
CA LEU A 676 11.37 18.92 16.98
C LEU A 676 10.03 19.00 17.70
N GLU A 677 9.03 18.29 17.17
CA GLU A 677 7.70 18.21 17.76
C GLU A 677 7.23 16.76 17.81
N VAL A 678 6.53 16.40 18.89
CA VAL A 678 5.88 15.10 19.04
C VAL A 678 4.38 15.31 19.23
N ASP A 679 3.62 14.69 18.34
CA ASP A 679 2.17 14.63 18.41
C ASP A 679 1.71 13.26 18.88
N LEU A 680 0.66 13.25 19.70
CA LEU A 680 -0.05 12.07 20.13
C LEU A 680 -1.53 12.17 19.72
N LYS A 681 -2.00 11.17 18.98
CA LYS A 681 -3.40 11.02 18.59
C LYS A 681 -3.95 9.73 19.17
N SER A 682 -5.07 9.83 19.90
CA SER A 682 -5.75 8.64 20.44
C SER A 682 -6.62 7.96 19.38
N GLU A 683 -6.91 6.68 19.56
CA GLU A 683 -7.84 5.95 18.67
C GLU A 683 -9.27 6.50 18.75
N LYS A 684 -9.65 7.04 19.91
CA LYS A 684 -11.00 7.53 20.20
C LYS A 684 -11.27 8.93 19.68
N SER A 685 -10.25 9.64 19.20
CA SER A 685 -10.37 11.03 18.77
C SER A 685 -9.65 11.29 17.45
N PRO A 686 -10.26 12.04 16.51
CA PRO A 686 -9.54 12.51 15.34
C PRO A 686 -8.53 13.61 15.66
N VAL A 687 -8.58 14.22 16.87
CA VAL A 687 -7.77 15.36 17.27
C VAL A 687 -6.39 14.90 17.74
N SER A 688 -5.33 15.49 17.16
CA SER A 688 -3.95 15.30 17.57
C SER A 688 -3.54 16.34 18.63
N THR A 689 -2.80 15.94 19.65
CA THR A 689 -2.22 16.85 20.67
C THR A 689 -0.70 16.88 20.53
N THR A 690 -0.09 18.04 20.37
CA THR A 690 1.38 18.14 20.49
C THR A 690 1.78 18.07 21.95
N ILE A 691 2.49 17.00 22.30
CA ILE A 691 2.87 16.66 23.67
C ILE A 691 4.31 17.05 24.02
N SER A 692 5.15 17.34 23.01
CA SER A 692 6.52 17.79 23.22
C SER A 692 6.99 18.72 22.11
N ARG A 693 7.76 19.75 22.49
CA ARG A 693 8.51 20.68 21.61
C ARG A 693 9.92 20.82 22.11
N SER A 694 10.86 20.24 21.37
CA SER A 694 12.27 20.21 21.73
C SER A 694 13.15 20.70 20.59
N ASN A 695 14.46 20.63 20.77
CA ASN A 695 15.42 21.02 19.76
C ASN A 695 16.64 20.10 19.80
N PHE A 696 17.13 19.71 18.61
CA PHE A 696 18.35 18.90 18.51
C PHE A 696 19.57 19.61 19.10
N SER A 697 19.58 20.94 19.16
CA SER A 697 20.65 21.73 19.78
C SER A 697 20.90 21.44 21.27
N PHE A 698 19.97 20.75 21.95
CA PHE A 698 20.14 20.33 23.34
C PHE A 698 21.02 19.09 23.54
N MET A 699 21.53 18.50 22.46
CA MET A 699 22.44 17.35 22.53
C MET A 699 23.79 17.73 23.15
N TYR A 700 24.16 17.06 24.25
CA TYR A 700 25.43 17.30 24.94
C TYR A 700 26.62 16.72 24.17
N TRP A 701 26.49 15.46 23.72
CA TRP A 701 27.47 14.84 22.84
C TRP A 701 27.03 14.97 21.39
N THR A 702 27.92 15.48 20.54
CA THR A 702 27.65 15.61 19.10
C THR A 702 27.69 14.23 18.41
N VAL A 703 27.08 14.14 17.22
CA VAL A 703 27.15 12.91 16.40
C VAL A 703 28.60 12.55 16.03
N LYS A 704 29.47 13.56 15.87
CA LYS A 704 30.92 13.35 15.67
C LYS A 704 31.54 12.62 16.85
N GLN A 705 31.18 13.01 18.07
CA GLN A 705 31.66 12.37 19.29
C GLN A 705 31.09 10.96 19.47
N GLN A 706 29.82 10.74 19.15
CA GLN A 706 29.19 9.41 19.17
C GLN A 706 29.93 8.43 18.23
N LEU A 707 30.18 8.82 16.98
CA LEU A 707 30.91 7.97 16.03
C LEU A 707 32.37 7.74 16.45
N ALA A 708 33.04 8.77 16.98
CA ALA A 708 34.39 8.62 17.49
C ALA A 708 34.48 7.65 18.67
N GLN A 709 33.48 7.70 19.56
CA GLN A 709 33.35 6.75 20.66
C GLN A 709 33.10 5.33 20.17
N GLN A 710 32.23 5.14 19.17
CA GLN A 710 31.93 3.82 18.58
C GLN A 710 33.20 3.12 18.09
N THR A 711 34.10 3.87 17.45
CA THR A 711 35.28 3.30 16.78
C THR A 711 36.53 3.27 17.64
N VAL A 712 36.54 3.85 18.86
CA VAL A 712 37.77 4.06 19.66
C VAL A 712 38.50 2.75 20.00
N THR A 713 37.75 1.64 20.13
CA THR A 713 38.30 0.30 20.40
C THR A 713 38.67 -0.47 19.13
N GLY A 714 38.44 0.10 17.95
CA GLY A 714 38.70 -0.51 16.65
C GLY A 714 37.48 -1.13 15.96
N CYS A 715 36.25 -0.76 16.36
CA CYS A 715 35.04 -1.18 15.63
C CYS A 715 35.08 -0.65 14.19
N ASN A 716 34.90 -1.52 13.21
CA ASN A 716 34.75 -1.10 11.82
C ASN A 716 33.39 -0.46 11.58
N LEU A 717 33.30 0.32 10.50
CA LEU A 717 32.11 1.02 10.04
C LEU A 717 31.73 0.53 8.65
N ARG A 718 30.43 0.42 8.39
CA ARG A 718 29.87 0.10 7.08
C ARG A 718 28.96 1.23 6.60
N PRO A 719 28.92 1.51 5.29
CA PRO A 719 27.94 2.43 4.72
C PRO A 719 26.52 1.96 5.04
N GLY A 720 25.73 2.84 5.65
CA GLY A 720 24.36 2.56 6.06
C GLY A 720 24.20 2.08 7.51
N ASP A 721 25.29 1.90 8.28
CA ASP A 721 25.16 1.72 9.74
C ASP A 721 24.48 2.95 10.36
N LEU A 722 23.72 2.73 11.43
CA LEU A 722 22.87 3.75 12.05
C LEU A 722 23.33 4.07 13.48
N LEU A 723 23.41 5.37 13.81
CA LEU A 723 23.67 5.85 15.17
C LEU A 723 22.46 6.64 15.67
N GLY A 724 21.77 6.15 16.69
CA GLY A 724 20.70 6.86 17.40
C GLY A 724 21.28 7.94 18.32
N SER A 725 20.60 9.07 18.42
CA SER A 725 21.06 10.18 19.25
C SER A 725 20.92 9.87 20.75
N GLY A 726 19.98 9.00 21.13
CA GLY A 726 19.37 9.00 22.43
C GLY A 726 18.27 10.05 22.54
N THR A 727 17.36 9.81 23.48
CA THR A 727 16.17 10.64 23.72
C THR A 727 16.56 12.10 23.93
N ILE A 728 15.98 12.99 23.12
CA ILE A 728 16.24 14.42 23.11
C ILE A 728 15.26 15.13 24.02
N SER A 729 15.76 15.70 25.11
CA SER A 729 14.99 16.55 26.04
C SER A 729 15.63 17.93 26.19
N GLY A 730 14.82 18.94 26.45
CA GLY A 730 15.27 20.28 26.85
C GLY A 730 15.07 20.58 28.34
N GLU A 731 15.29 21.83 28.73
CA GLU A 731 15.23 22.29 30.13
C GLU A 731 13.81 22.33 30.72
N VAL A 732 12.81 22.61 29.88
CA VAL A 732 11.42 22.83 30.31
C VAL A 732 10.56 21.58 30.08
N SER A 733 9.52 21.41 30.88
CA SER A 733 8.76 20.16 30.92
C SER A 733 7.99 19.81 29.64
N ASP A 734 7.65 20.81 28.81
CA ASP A 734 7.04 20.62 27.50
C ASP A 734 8.07 20.31 26.39
N SER A 735 9.35 20.22 26.74
CA SER A 735 10.45 19.82 25.83
C SER A 735 11.02 18.44 26.13
N PHE A 736 10.35 17.66 26.99
CA PHE A 736 10.78 16.32 27.35
C PHE A 736 10.49 15.31 26.24
N GLY A 737 11.45 14.43 25.96
CA GLY A 737 11.45 13.55 24.80
C GLY A 737 10.78 12.19 25.00
N SER A 738 10.12 11.93 26.13
CA SER A 738 9.48 10.64 26.43
C SER A 738 8.26 10.78 27.34
N MET A 739 7.32 9.84 27.30
CA MET A 739 6.23 9.75 28.29
C MET A 739 6.76 9.49 29.69
N LEU A 740 7.87 8.76 29.84
CA LEU A 740 8.54 8.59 31.14
C LEU A 740 8.84 9.94 31.81
N GLU A 741 9.33 10.90 31.03
CA GLU A 741 9.62 12.25 31.51
C GLU A 741 8.39 13.14 31.60
N LEU A 742 7.58 13.23 30.53
CA LEU A 742 6.38 14.05 30.47
C LEU A 742 5.40 13.71 31.60
N SER A 743 5.26 12.42 31.91
CA SER A 743 4.38 11.96 32.98
C SER A 743 5.05 11.84 34.35
N TRP A 744 6.35 12.13 34.43
CA TRP A 744 7.18 11.95 35.63
C TRP A 744 6.96 10.56 36.27
N LYS A 745 7.31 9.51 35.51
CA LYS A 745 7.10 8.10 35.88
C LYS A 745 5.62 7.79 36.21
N GLY A 746 4.70 8.37 35.44
CA GLY A 746 3.26 8.17 35.59
C GLY A 746 2.61 8.90 36.78
N THR A 747 3.34 9.74 37.52
CA THR A 747 2.80 10.51 38.66
C THR A 747 2.12 11.81 38.26
N LYS A 748 2.35 12.29 37.03
CA LYS A 748 1.77 13.52 36.47
C LYS A 748 1.11 13.22 35.11
N PRO A 749 -0.15 12.77 35.08
CA PRO A 749 -0.83 12.48 33.81
C PRO A 749 -0.82 13.69 32.87
N LEU A 750 -0.57 13.44 31.58
CA LEU A 750 -0.66 14.45 30.53
C LEU A 750 -2.11 14.51 30.01
N ARG A 751 -2.68 15.71 29.94
CA ARG A 751 -4.03 15.91 29.40
C ARG A 751 -3.99 16.22 27.90
N LEU A 752 -4.72 15.44 27.12
CA LEU A 752 -4.85 15.61 25.67
C LEU A 752 -5.96 16.62 25.33
N LEU A 753 -5.90 17.20 24.12
CA LEU A 753 -6.95 18.10 23.60
C LEU A 753 -8.30 17.40 23.45
N SER A 754 -8.33 16.07 23.31
CA SER A 754 -9.56 15.27 23.34
C SER A 754 -10.24 15.22 24.72
N GLY A 755 -9.56 15.70 25.77
CA GLY A 755 -9.98 15.61 27.16
C GLY A 755 -9.51 14.34 27.88
N GLU A 756 -8.93 13.38 27.15
CA GLU A 756 -8.33 12.18 27.74
C GLU A 756 -7.03 12.48 28.48
N GLU A 757 -6.62 11.56 29.37
CA GLU A 757 -5.30 11.60 30.02
C GLU A 757 -4.41 10.44 29.55
N ARG A 758 -3.10 10.68 29.54
CA ARG A 758 -2.07 9.67 29.25
C ARG A 758 -0.94 9.73 30.28
N LYS A 759 -0.58 8.57 30.80
CA LYS A 759 0.67 8.36 31.56
C LYS A 759 1.74 7.73 30.67
N PHE A 760 1.31 6.81 29.81
CA PHE A 760 2.10 6.05 28.84
C PHE A 760 1.21 5.82 27.60
N ILE A 761 1.80 5.34 26.51
CA ILE A 761 1.11 5.12 25.23
C ILE A 761 0.14 3.92 25.34
N GLN A 762 -1.11 4.12 24.93
CA GLN A 762 -2.17 3.12 24.95
C GLN A 762 -2.34 2.46 23.58
N ASP A 763 -3.02 1.31 23.57
CA ASP A 763 -3.37 0.65 22.32
C ASP A 763 -4.24 1.56 21.46
N GLY A 764 -3.93 1.56 20.17
CA GLY A 764 -4.60 2.41 19.19
C GLY A 764 -4.02 3.83 19.09
N ASP A 765 -3.20 4.28 20.05
CA ASP A 765 -2.56 5.59 19.98
C ASP A 765 -1.53 5.63 18.82
N THR A 766 -1.45 6.77 18.14
CA THR A 766 -0.47 7.07 17.09
C THR A 766 0.47 8.17 17.56
N VAL A 767 1.78 7.90 17.50
CA VAL A 767 2.84 8.88 17.79
C VAL A 767 3.40 9.39 16.47
N THR A 768 3.46 10.70 16.30
CA THR A 768 4.06 11.35 15.11
C THR A 768 5.13 12.35 15.52
N ILE A 769 6.38 12.06 15.18
CA ILE A 769 7.52 12.98 15.32
C ILE A 769 7.69 13.77 14.03
N ARG A 770 7.87 15.09 14.17
CA ARG A 770 8.20 16.01 13.08
C ARG A 770 9.45 16.79 13.44
N GLY A 771 10.26 17.07 12.43
CA GLY A 771 11.46 17.89 12.58
C GLY A 771 11.70 18.76 11.38
N PHE A 772 12.19 19.97 11.63
CA PHE A 772 12.55 20.90 10.58
C PHE A 772 13.51 22.01 11.04
N CYS A 773 14.28 22.52 10.08
CA CYS A 773 15.01 23.77 10.19
C CYS A 773 14.23 24.87 9.47
N VAL A 774 14.43 26.13 9.87
CA VAL A 774 13.87 27.31 9.18
C VAL A 774 14.91 28.41 9.14
N ASP A 775 15.11 29.03 7.96
CA ASP A 775 16.07 30.13 7.82
C ASP A 775 15.41 31.48 8.11
N GLU A 776 16.21 32.54 8.04
CA GLU A 776 15.75 33.93 8.26
C GLU A 776 14.69 34.40 7.24
N ASN A 777 14.62 33.76 6.07
CA ASN A 777 13.66 34.04 5.01
C ASN A 777 12.40 33.14 5.09
N GLY A 778 12.32 32.25 6.08
CA GLY A 778 11.21 31.32 6.26
C GLY A 778 11.30 30.04 5.42
N VAL A 779 12.41 29.79 4.72
CA VAL A 779 12.62 28.54 3.96
C VAL A 779 12.83 27.38 4.94
N ARG A 780 12.04 26.33 4.75
CA ARG A 780 12.00 25.16 5.63
C ARG A 780 12.70 23.95 5.02
N ILE A 781 13.60 23.32 5.77
CA ILE A 781 14.10 21.97 5.47
C ILE A 781 13.45 21.00 6.45
N GLY A 782 12.60 20.10 5.95
CA GLY A 782 11.89 19.10 6.74
C GLY A 782 12.46 17.69 6.56
N PHE A 783 12.26 16.85 7.58
CA PHE A 783 12.69 15.45 7.59
C PHE A 783 11.58 14.46 7.19
N GLY A 784 10.42 14.97 6.76
CA GLY A 784 9.17 14.20 6.71
C GLY A 784 8.59 13.95 8.11
N LYS A 785 7.66 12.99 8.20
CA LYS A 785 7.14 12.51 9.49
C LYS A 785 7.75 11.16 9.84
N CYS A 786 8.04 10.93 11.12
CA CYS A 786 8.26 9.60 11.69
C CYS A 786 7.02 9.24 12.51
N GLU A 787 6.21 8.31 12.00
CA GLU A 787 4.89 7.98 12.54
C GLU A 787 4.79 6.48 12.82
N GLY A 788 4.12 6.10 13.91
CA GLY A 788 3.76 4.71 14.18
C GLY A 788 2.55 4.61 15.10
N LYS A 789 1.65 3.66 14.81
CA LYS A 789 0.50 3.30 15.64
C LYS A 789 0.87 2.12 16.54
N LEU A 790 0.56 2.21 17.83
CA LEU A 790 0.70 1.09 18.76
C LEU A 790 -0.53 0.17 18.65
N LEU A 791 -0.31 -1.09 18.30
CA LEU A 791 -1.34 -2.13 18.25
C LEU A 791 -1.41 -2.91 19.57
N PRO A 792 -2.58 -3.47 19.91
CA PRO A 792 -2.71 -4.38 21.04
C PRO A 792 -1.73 -5.56 20.98
N ALA A 793 -1.39 -6.10 22.14
CA ALA A 793 -0.54 -7.28 22.22
C ALA A 793 -1.28 -8.51 21.69
N VAL A 794 -0.62 -9.35 20.88
CA VAL A 794 -1.20 -10.59 20.35
C VAL A 794 -1.08 -11.70 21.40
N PRO A 795 -2.18 -12.32 21.86
CA PRO A 795 -2.14 -13.40 22.86
C PRO A 795 -1.35 -14.63 22.39
N PHE A 796 -0.70 -15.33 23.32
CA PHE A 796 -0.14 -16.65 23.07
C PHE A 796 -1.24 -17.72 23.15
N ASP A 797 -1.33 -18.58 22.13
CA ASP A 797 -2.24 -19.73 22.16
C ASP A 797 -1.94 -20.65 23.36
N GLY A 798 -2.92 -20.87 24.22
CA GLY A 798 -2.84 -21.79 25.36
C GLY A 798 -2.33 -21.21 26.68
N LEU A 799 -2.01 -19.92 26.76
CA LEU A 799 -1.72 -19.22 28.03
C LEU A 799 -2.91 -18.34 28.44
N ASN A 800 -3.79 -18.87 29.30
CA ASN A 800 -4.86 -18.09 29.92
C ASN A 800 -4.27 -17.15 30.99
N PHE A 801 -4.10 -15.87 30.66
CA PHE A 801 -3.75 -14.85 31.64
C PHE A 801 -4.99 -14.47 32.45
N ILE A 802 -4.98 -14.76 33.75
CA ILE A 802 -6.00 -14.26 34.68
C ILE A 802 -5.58 -12.84 35.06
N ASP A 803 -6.29 -11.84 34.54
CA ASP A 803 -6.18 -10.43 34.94
C ASP A 803 -6.65 -10.24 36.39
N ASN A 804 -5.80 -10.62 37.36
CA ASN A 804 -6.12 -10.53 38.80
C ASN A 804 -5.45 -9.35 39.52
N CYS A 805 -4.96 -8.34 38.81
CA CYS A 805 -4.35 -7.16 39.43
C CYS A 805 -4.71 -5.85 38.70
N LEU A 806 -6.00 -5.49 38.72
CA LEU A 806 -6.44 -4.10 38.62
C LEU A 806 -6.61 -3.54 40.04
N VAL A 807 -5.53 -3.01 40.62
CA VAL A 807 -5.55 -2.00 41.69
C VAL A 807 -4.45 -0.97 41.42
#